data_AF-A0AA88UH09-F1
#
_entry.id   AF-A0AA88UH09-F1
#
_cell.length_a   1.000
_cell.length_b   1.000
_cell.length_c   1.000
_cell.angle_alpha   90.00
_cell.angle_beta   90.00
_cell.angle_gamma   90.00
#
_symmetry.space_group_name_H-M   'P 1'
#
loop_
_entity.id
_entity.type
_entity.pdbx_description
1 polymer ?
#
loop_
_entity_poly.entity_id
_entity_poly.type
_entity_poly.pdbx_seq_one_letter_code
_entity_poly.pdbx_strand_id
1 'polypeptide(L)'
;MATPVKVYGPPMSTAVSRVLACLLEKDVPFQLINISMAKGEHKKPDFLKLQSRAICRYITEKHQNQGNKGLYGTDLLAKASIDQWVEAEGQSFNPPSSTLVFQLAFAPRMKIKQDEGLIKQNEAKLAKVLDVYEKRLGESRYLAGDEFSLADLSHLPNTQYLVHGTDRGEMITSRKNVGRWWSEISTRESWKKSFRFEDGSGSLSDSRRMCRKILKKYPNQGNKVLNGRNPSEKASIDKWVEIEEVTFDPLTTHLIDLQRQLPMRKTDGFQRSISIGRKEEKEMLTQAEQELGRLLDNYEKQLKKSPYLAGDVFTLADLYHLPNTQYLMSVPSQAKLFTSRENVRKWWDAISSRVSWKKVLEMQQNSCLLDLMAMPSVTVYGPPTAPSVSRVLACLYEKEINFDLKNVDMSKGEHRRPDFLKMQPFGQFPAFQDGSVSLFGKLSTVTFFFLNLPWLCFTEHECLLNSIEQFDHDFSLNCAFRQFLYIVEVFFICVLMPESRTICRYVMEKYPGRGNKVLNGRNEFEKSLINQWVEVEAEKLNPLTTQLSGLQQRRPKNQPGTSPPTKVLQRSRSLERQDQEMISQVTEKIDGVLNVYEERLKMSPYLAGDEFTFADLSHLPTAQFLVDAPSDQAKLITSRKNVWRWWAAISSRDSWKKVLELQQSFRGN
;
A
#
# COMPACT_ATOMS: atom_id res chain seq x y z
N MET A 1 -4.01 -1.71 26.59
CA MET A 1 -4.77 -1.40 25.36
C MET A 1 -3.76 -1.13 24.27
N ALA A 2 -3.97 -1.65 23.06
CA ALA A 2 -3.13 -1.26 21.92
C ALA A 2 -3.21 0.26 21.77
N THR A 3 -2.07 0.94 21.64
CA THR A 3 -2.03 2.37 21.32
C THR A 3 -2.94 2.63 20.11
N PRO A 4 -3.93 3.52 20.21
CA PRO A 4 -4.85 3.78 19.10
C PRO A 4 -4.04 4.18 17.88
N VAL A 5 -4.41 3.62 16.72
CA VAL A 5 -3.72 3.90 15.47
C VAL A 5 -3.86 5.39 15.19
N LYS A 6 -2.75 6.13 15.11
CA LYS A 6 -2.79 7.54 14.74
C LYS A 6 -2.91 7.65 13.23
N VAL A 7 -4.00 8.24 12.76
CA VAL A 7 -4.26 8.51 11.34
C VAL A 7 -4.04 9.98 11.11
N TYR A 8 -3.06 10.32 10.27
CA TYR A 8 -2.64 11.69 10.03
C TYR A 8 -3.23 12.19 8.71
N GLY A 9 -4.02 13.25 8.73
CA GLY A 9 -4.59 13.89 7.55
C GLY A 9 -6.04 14.32 7.72
N PRO A 10 -6.59 15.09 6.77
CA PRO A 10 -7.98 15.54 6.85
C PRO A 10 -8.95 14.39 6.53
N PRO A 11 -10.09 14.29 7.23
CA PRO A 11 -11.09 13.24 7.00
C PRO A 11 -11.67 13.29 5.57
N MET A 12 -11.68 14.47 4.95
CA MET A 12 -12.07 14.70 3.56
C MET A 12 -11.08 14.14 2.52
N SER A 13 -9.90 13.67 2.92
CA SER A 13 -8.98 13.02 2.00
C SER A 13 -9.47 11.61 1.67
N THR A 14 -9.52 11.28 0.38
CA THR A 14 -9.90 9.94 -0.10
C THR A 14 -8.99 8.84 0.45
N ALA A 15 -7.73 9.14 0.73
CA ALA A 15 -6.79 8.22 1.35
C ALA A 15 -7.07 8.03 2.84
N VAL A 16 -7.43 9.11 3.55
CA VAL A 16 -7.72 9.08 4.99
C VAL A 16 -9.03 8.35 5.24
N SER A 17 -10.11 8.70 4.52
CA SER A 17 -11.41 8.06 4.68
C SER A 17 -11.38 6.56 4.39
N ARG A 18 -10.55 6.11 3.44
CA ARG A 18 -10.28 4.67 3.21
C ARG A 18 -9.72 3.98 4.46
N VAL A 19 -8.71 4.59 5.09
CA VAL A 19 -8.06 4.06 6.29
C VAL A 19 -9.03 4.08 7.47
N LEU A 20 -9.81 5.15 7.63
CA LEU A 20 -10.84 5.24 8.67
C LEU A 20 -11.89 4.15 8.51
N ALA A 21 -12.41 3.94 7.30
CA ALA A 21 -13.37 2.88 7.01
C ALA A 21 -12.81 1.49 7.32
N CYS A 22 -11.54 1.24 7.00
CA CYS A 22 -10.86 -0.01 7.31
C CYS A 22 -10.73 -0.23 8.83
N LEU A 23 -10.29 0.78 9.57
CA LEU A 23 -10.19 0.71 11.03
C LEU A 23 -11.55 0.46 11.67
N LEU A 24 -12.60 1.11 11.18
CA LEU A 24 -13.97 0.93 11.65
C LEU A 24 -14.52 -0.48 11.34
N GLU A 25 -14.25 -1.03 10.15
CA GLU A 25 -14.62 -2.41 9.83
C GLU A 25 -13.89 -3.43 10.70
N LYS A 26 -12.62 -3.14 11.06
CA LYS A 26 -11.82 -4.00 11.93
C LYS A 26 -12.05 -3.76 13.42
N ASP A 27 -12.99 -2.89 13.80
CA ASP A 27 -13.24 -2.45 15.18
C ASP A 27 -11.93 -2.00 15.89
N VAL A 28 -10.98 -1.42 15.15
CA VAL A 28 -9.69 -0.96 15.66
C VAL A 28 -9.80 0.50 16.10
N PRO A 29 -9.49 0.82 17.37
CA PRO A 29 -9.54 2.20 17.84
C PRO A 29 -8.42 3.03 17.19
N PHE A 30 -8.75 4.26 16.80
CA PHE A 30 -7.83 5.17 16.14
C PHE A 30 -8.01 6.60 16.63
N GLN A 31 -6.96 7.41 16.44
CA GLN A 31 -6.97 8.85 16.67
C GLN A 31 -6.72 9.54 15.34
N LEU A 32 -7.67 10.34 14.87
CA LEU A 32 -7.49 11.19 13.70
C LEU A 32 -6.76 12.47 14.11
N ILE A 33 -5.59 12.70 13.52
CA ILE A 33 -4.78 13.90 13.72
C ILE A 33 -4.89 14.71 12.43
N ASN A 34 -5.67 15.79 12.49
CA ASN A 34 -5.89 16.64 11.34
C ASN A 34 -4.59 17.38 10.97
N ILE A 35 -4.27 17.41 9.68
CA ILE A 35 -3.08 18.09 9.14
C ILE A 35 -3.54 19.17 8.17
N SER A 36 -2.92 20.35 8.24
CA SER A 36 -3.30 21.46 7.37
C SER A 36 -2.80 21.27 5.95
N MET A 37 -3.73 21.00 5.03
CA MET A 37 -3.44 20.93 3.59
C MET A 37 -2.98 22.29 3.04
N ALA A 38 -3.59 23.39 3.52
CA ALA A 38 -3.30 24.76 3.06
C ALA A 38 -1.87 25.21 3.41
N LYS A 39 -1.31 24.73 4.53
CA LYS A 39 0.07 25.03 4.94
C LYS A 39 1.11 24.09 4.32
N GLY A 40 0.69 23.16 3.44
CA GLY A 40 1.60 22.22 2.78
C GLY A 40 2.20 21.16 3.70
N GLU A 41 1.64 20.95 4.90
CA GLU A 41 2.20 20.02 5.89
C GLU A 41 2.22 18.57 5.38
N HIS A 42 1.21 18.18 4.61
CA HIS A 42 1.14 16.89 3.88
C HIS A 42 2.27 16.67 2.85
N LYS A 43 3.00 17.72 2.47
CA LYS A 43 4.14 17.64 1.53
C LYS A 43 5.48 17.46 2.25
N LYS A 44 5.50 17.44 3.59
CA LYS A 44 6.72 17.16 4.35
C LYS A 44 7.10 15.68 4.18
N PRO A 45 8.40 15.34 4.12
CA PRO A 45 8.87 13.97 3.90
C PRO A 45 8.25 12.94 4.85
N ASP A 46 7.91 13.32 6.09
CA ASP A 46 7.32 12.42 7.09
C ASP A 46 5.87 11.99 6.79
N PHE A 47 5.13 12.75 5.98
CA PHE A 47 3.75 12.44 5.61
C PHE A 47 3.59 11.90 4.18
N LEU A 48 4.70 11.90 3.41
CA LEU A 48 4.77 11.31 2.06
C LEU A 48 5.06 9.79 2.07
N LYS A 49 5.26 9.20 3.26
CA LYS A 49 5.83 7.85 3.46
C LYS A 49 4.85 6.68 3.38
N LEU A 50 3.53 6.89 3.39
CA LEU A 50 2.55 5.79 3.54
C LEU A 50 1.35 5.92 2.60
N GLN A 51 1.09 4.86 1.83
CA GLN A 51 -0.07 4.75 0.93
C GLN A 51 -1.24 4.06 1.63
N SER A 52 -2.45 4.62 1.51
CA SER A 52 -3.65 4.16 2.25
C SER A 52 -4.03 2.69 2.03
N ARG A 53 -3.77 2.11 0.85
CA ARG A 53 -4.05 0.68 0.57
C ARG A 53 -3.12 -0.24 1.36
N ALA A 54 -1.83 0.09 1.41
CA ALA A 54 -0.84 -0.65 2.19
C ALA A 54 -1.14 -0.52 3.70
N ILE A 55 -1.58 0.66 4.15
CA ILE A 55 -2.04 0.88 5.53
C ILE A 55 -3.25 -0.02 5.82
N CYS A 56 -4.25 -0.07 4.94
CA CYS A 56 -5.41 -0.93 5.12
C CYS A 56 -5.01 -2.41 5.21
N ARG A 57 -4.14 -2.90 4.31
CA ARG A 57 -3.60 -4.27 4.38
C ARG A 57 -2.95 -4.54 5.74
N TYR A 58 -2.01 -3.68 6.17
CA TYR A 58 -1.36 -3.78 7.47
C TYR A 58 -2.36 -3.85 8.64
N ILE A 59 -3.38 -2.99 8.64
CA ILE A 59 -4.42 -2.99 9.68
C ILE A 59 -5.19 -4.32 9.67
N THR A 60 -5.63 -4.77 8.49
CA THR A 60 -6.42 -6.02 8.40
C THR A 60 -5.64 -7.25 8.81
N GLU A 61 -4.36 -7.33 8.45
CA GLU A 61 -3.40 -8.37 8.85
C GLU A 61 -3.15 -8.34 10.37
N LYS A 62 -2.70 -7.19 10.88
CA LYS A 62 -2.40 -7.00 12.32
C LYS A 62 -3.60 -7.30 13.20
N HIS A 63 -4.79 -7.01 12.71
CA HIS A 63 -6.06 -7.18 13.43
C HIS A 63 -6.93 -8.29 12.82
N GLN A 64 -6.33 -9.34 12.25
CA GLN A 64 -7.07 -10.40 11.53
C GLN A 64 -8.27 -10.96 12.32
N ASN A 65 -8.11 -11.15 13.63
CA ASN A 65 -9.14 -11.73 14.52
C ASN A 65 -10.15 -10.73 15.08
N GLN A 66 -10.07 -9.44 14.70
CA GLN A 66 -10.88 -8.34 15.23
C GLN A 66 -11.84 -7.79 14.16
N GLY A 67 -13.02 -7.34 14.59
CA GLY A 67 -14.06 -6.79 13.72
C GLY A 67 -14.45 -7.75 12.58
N ASN A 68 -14.57 -7.21 11.37
CA ASN A 68 -14.79 -7.97 10.15
C ASN A 68 -13.56 -8.84 9.84
N LYS A 69 -13.65 -10.13 10.17
CA LYS A 69 -12.58 -11.11 9.97
C LYS A 69 -12.34 -11.45 8.50
N GLY A 70 -13.39 -11.38 7.68
CA GLY A 70 -13.34 -11.64 6.24
C GLY A 70 -12.85 -10.46 5.40
N LEU A 71 -12.61 -9.29 6.00
CA LEU A 71 -12.29 -8.06 5.25
C LEU A 71 -11.06 -8.21 4.34
N TYR A 72 -10.10 -9.05 4.71
CA TYR A 72 -8.95 -9.38 3.87
C TYR A 72 -8.86 -10.88 3.56
N GLY A 73 -9.95 -11.63 3.74
CA GLY A 73 -9.96 -13.07 3.53
C GLY A 73 -9.35 -13.87 4.68
N THR A 74 -9.84 -15.09 4.89
CA THR A 74 -9.41 -16.00 5.97
C THR A 74 -8.37 -17.01 5.53
N ASP A 75 -8.20 -17.18 4.22
CA ASP A 75 -7.21 -18.06 3.61
C ASP A 75 -6.44 -17.31 2.51
N LEU A 76 -5.37 -17.95 2.02
CA LEU A 76 -4.47 -17.35 1.04
C LEU A 76 -5.15 -17.06 -0.31
N LEU A 77 -6.13 -17.89 -0.71
CA LEU A 77 -6.84 -17.70 -1.98
C LEU A 77 -7.80 -16.52 -1.90
N ALA A 78 -8.52 -16.40 -0.78
CA ALA A 78 -9.36 -15.25 -0.49
C ALA A 78 -8.53 -13.96 -0.45
N LYS A 79 -7.37 -13.98 0.25
CA LYS A 79 -6.41 -12.85 0.28
C LYS A 79 -5.95 -12.45 -1.12
N ALA A 80 -5.49 -13.40 -1.92
CA ALA A 80 -5.00 -13.13 -3.28
C ALA A 80 -6.11 -12.60 -4.20
N SER A 81 -7.33 -13.14 -4.11
CA SER A 81 -8.49 -12.62 -4.85
C SER A 81 -8.79 -11.17 -4.47
N ILE A 82 -8.78 -10.86 -3.16
CA ILE A 82 -9.02 -9.51 -2.66
C ILE A 82 -7.91 -8.56 -3.14
N ASP A 83 -6.64 -8.98 -3.06
CA ASP A 83 -5.52 -8.17 -3.54
C ASP A 83 -5.57 -7.88 -5.03
N GLN A 84 -5.99 -8.86 -5.83
CA GLN A 84 -6.20 -8.68 -7.27
C GLN A 84 -7.16 -7.52 -7.54
N TRP A 85 -8.25 -7.41 -6.78
CA TRP A 85 -9.24 -6.35 -6.97
C TRP A 85 -8.85 -5.02 -6.32
N VAL A 86 -8.08 -5.03 -5.23
CA VAL A 86 -7.45 -3.80 -4.68
C VAL A 86 -6.44 -3.21 -5.66
N GLU A 87 -5.68 -4.06 -6.37
CA GLU A 87 -4.75 -3.60 -7.41
C GLU A 87 -5.49 -3.13 -8.67
N ALA A 88 -6.54 -3.85 -9.09
CA ALA A 88 -7.41 -3.41 -10.18
C ALA A 88 -8.01 -2.03 -9.89
N GLU A 89 -8.43 -1.79 -8.64
CA GLU A 89 -8.87 -0.47 -8.19
C GLU A 89 -7.74 0.57 -8.31
N GLY A 90 -6.56 0.29 -7.76
CA GLY A 90 -5.43 1.23 -7.77
C GLY A 90 -4.93 1.62 -9.15
N GLN A 91 -5.01 0.70 -10.13
CA GLN A 91 -4.43 0.89 -11.46
C GLN A 91 -5.46 1.29 -12.52
N SER A 92 -6.70 0.81 -12.42
CA SER A 92 -7.72 1.01 -13.47
C SER A 92 -8.83 1.95 -13.04
N PHE A 93 -9.32 1.83 -11.80
CA PHE A 93 -10.39 2.68 -11.30
C PHE A 93 -9.89 4.02 -10.76
N ASN A 94 -8.85 4.02 -9.93
CA ASN A 94 -8.35 5.19 -9.22
C ASN A 94 -7.80 6.29 -10.15
N PRO A 95 -6.99 6.02 -11.19
CA PRO A 95 -6.47 7.09 -12.04
C PRO A 95 -7.56 7.92 -12.75
N PRO A 96 -8.56 7.34 -13.45
CA PRO A 96 -9.61 8.13 -14.05
C PRO A 96 -10.60 8.70 -13.02
N SER A 97 -10.98 7.95 -11.98
CA SER A 97 -11.91 8.47 -10.96
C SER A 97 -11.31 9.60 -10.12
N SER A 98 -10.04 9.51 -9.72
CA SER A 98 -9.36 10.60 -8.99
C SER A 98 -9.19 11.86 -9.83
N THR A 99 -8.89 11.71 -11.12
CA THR A 99 -8.84 12.84 -12.05
C THR A 99 -10.20 13.53 -12.15
N LEU A 100 -11.28 12.77 -12.31
CA LEU A 100 -12.65 13.30 -12.35
C LEU A 100 -13.05 13.97 -11.03
N VAL A 101 -12.77 13.33 -9.90
CA VAL A 101 -13.05 13.91 -8.57
C VAL A 101 -12.28 15.22 -8.38
N PHE A 102 -11.01 15.29 -8.77
CA PHE A 102 -10.25 16.54 -8.71
C PHE A 102 -10.88 17.62 -9.59
N GLN A 103 -11.11 17.32 -10.87
CA GLN A 103 -11.63 18.29 -11.84
C GLN A 103 -13.05 18.76 -11.50
N LEU A 104 -13.94 17.86 -11.04
CA LEU A 104 -15.36 18.16 -10.86
C LEU A 104 -15.72 18.58 -9.43
N ALA A 105 -15.08 18.02 -8.40
CA ALA A 105 -15.42 18.30 -7.01
C ALA A 105 -14.48 19.30 -6.32
N PHE A 106 -13.18 19.31 -6.67
CA PHE A 106 -12.17 20.11 -5.96
C PHE A 106 -11.73 21.36 -6.72
N ALA A 107 -11.47 21.27 -8.03
CA ALA A 107 -11.00 22.40 -8.83
C ALA A 107 -11.93 23.63 -8.74
N PRO A 108 -13.28 23.48 -8.81
CA PRO A 108 -14.20 24.62 -8.62
C PRO A 108 -14.07 25.26 -7.23
N ARG A 109 -13.95 24.43 -6.17
CA ARG A 109 -13.78 24.91 -4.78
C ARG A 109 -12.44 25.63 -4.57
N MET A 110 -11.43 25.25 -5.34
CA MET A 110 -10.09 25.85 -5.33
C MET A 110 -9.93 26.98 -6.34
N LYS A 111 -10.99 27.36 -7.07
CA LYS A 111 -10.96 28.36 -8.15
C LYS A 111 -9.97 28.01 -9.28
N ILE A 112 -9.71 26.74 -9.50
CA ILE A 112 -8.91 26.22 -10.62
C ILE A 112 -9.86 25.96 -11.79
N LYS A 113 -9.50 26.42 -13.00
CA LYS A 113 -10.30 26.18 -14.21
C LYS A 113 -10.30 24.69 -14.56
N GLN A 114 -11.47 24.17 -14.88
CA GLN A 114 -11.66 22.78 -15.28
C GLN A 114 -11.11 22.52 -16.68
N ASP A 115 -10.57 21.32 -16.90
CA ASP A 115 -10.14 20.83 -18.20
C ASP A 115 -11.17 19.84 -18.76
N GLU A 116 -12.03 20.35 -19.65
CA GLU A 116 -13.09 19.58 -20.31
C GLU A 116 -12.57 18.41 -21.16
N GLY A 117 -11.38 18.57 -21.77
CA GLY A 117 -10.76 17.49 -22.55
C GLY A 117 -10.32 16.35 -21.63
N LEU A 118 -9.72 16.69 -20.50
CA LEU A 118 -9.32 15.72 -19.48
C LEU A 118 -10.53 15.05 -18.81
N ILE A 119 -11.61 15.78 -18.56
CA ILE A 119 -12.88 15.23 -18.02
C ILE A 119 -13.42 14.18 -18.99
N LYS A 120 -13.68 14.53 -20.26
CA LYS A 120 -14.22 13.59 -21.25
C LYS A 120 -13.35 12.35 -21.44
N GLN A 121 -12.04 12.54 -21.47
CA GLN A 121 -11.09 11.43 -21.60
C GLN A 121 -11.21 10.45 -20.42
N ASN A 122 -11.33 10.96 -19.19
CA ASN A 122 -11.40 10.11 -18.01
C ASN A 122 -12.79 9.54 -17.75
N GLU A 123 -13.86 10.19 -18.20
CA GLU A 123 -15.20 9.61 -18.26
C GLU A 123 -15.22 8.37 -19.14
N ALA A 124 -14.66 8.45 -20.35
CA ALA A 124 -14.56 7.33 -21.27
C ALA A 124 -13.71 6.17 -20.71
N LYS A 125 -12.61 6.49 -20.01
CA LYS A 125 -11.78 5.49 -19.31
C LYS A 125 -12.55 4.83 -18.17
N LEU A 126 -13.21 5.62 -17.32
CA LEU A 126 -13.96 5.12 -16.17
C LEU A 126 -15.15 4.27 -16.61
N ALA A 127 -15.89 4.68 -17.65
CA ALA A 127 -17.01 3.91 -18.20
C ALA A 127 -16.59 2.47 -18.56
N LYS A 128 -15.46 2.31 -19.26
CA LYS A 128 -14.92 0.97 -19.62
C LYS A 128 -14.60 0.11 -18.40
N VAL A 129 -14.08 0.73 -17.33
CA VAL A 129 -13.79 0.03 -16.07
C VAL A 129 -15.08 -0.42 -15.40
N LEU A 130 -16.09 0.46 -15.37
CA LEU A 130 -17.39 0.16 -14.81
C LEU A 130 -18.14 -0.92 -15.59
N ASP A 131 -17.92 -1.05 -16.90
CA ASP A 131 -18.49 -2.14 -17.71
C ASP A 131 -17.89 -3.50 -17.33
N VAL A 132 -16.59 -3.56 -17.02
CA VAL A 132 -15.96 -4.77 -16.45
C VAL A 132 -16.56 -5.10 -15.09
N TYR A 133 -16.80 -4.08 -14.26
CA TYR A 133 -17.38 -4.26 -12.93
C TYR A 133 -18.83 -4.73 -13.03
N GLU A 134 -19.60 -4.21 -14.00
CA GLU A 134 -20.97 -4.63 -14.25
C GLU A 134 -21.06 -6.12 -14.56
N LYS A 135 -20.14 -6.64 -15.39
CA LYS A 135 -20.04 -8.07 -15.66
C LYS A 135 -19.66 -8.84 -14.39
N ARG A 136 -18.59 -8.43 -13.70
CA ARG A 136 -18.11 -9.13 -12.50
C ARG A 136 -19.17 -9.19 -11.40
N LEU A 137 -19.82 -8.07 -11.11
CA LEU A 137 -20.84 -7.95 -10.06
C LEU A 137 -22.18 -8.59 -10.46
N GLY A 138 -22.30 -9.06 -11.70
CA GLY A 138 -23.35 -9.97 -12.14
C GLY A 138 -23.05 -11.44 -11.85
N GLU A 139 -21.77 -11.81 -11.68
CA GLU A 139 -21.31 -13.16 -11.34
C GLU A 139 -21.16 -13.36 -9.83
N SER A 140 -20.82 -12.31 -9.09
CA SER A 140 -20.63 -12.36 -7.63
C SER A 140 -21.22 -11.14 -6.94
N ARG A 141 -21.59 -11.29 -5.66
CA ARG A 141 -22.23 -10.19 -4.91
C ARG A 141 -21.32 -8.98 -4.71
N TYR A 142 -20.03 -9.22 -4.48
CA TYR A 142 -18.95 -8.23 -4.31
C TYR A 142 -17.81 -8.52 -5.29
N LEU A 143 -16.83 -7.62 -5.40
CA LEU A 143 -15.78 -7.74 -6.43
C LEU A 143 -14.93 -9.02 -6.23
N ALA A 144 -14.54 -9.31 -5.00
CA ALA A 144 -13.66 -10.45 -4.68
C ALA A 144 -14.40 -11.77 -4.36
N GLY A 145 -15.74 -11.78 -4.40
CA GLY A 145 -16.55 -12.94 -4.04
C GLY A 145 -17.90 -12.54 -3.47
N ASP A 146 -18.46 -13.34 -2.57
CA ASP A 146 -19.79 -13.09 -1.98
C ASP A 146 -19.75 -12.36 -0.64
N GLU A 147 -18.55 -12.08 -0.11
CA GLU A 147 -18.34 -11.31 1.11
C GLU A 147 -17.70 -9.95 0.82
N PHE A 148 -18.10 -8.94 1.62
CA PHE A 148 -17.54 -7.59 1.55
C PHE A 148 -16.08 -7.58 2.01
N SER A 149 -15.20 -7.00 1.20
CA SER A 149 -13.75 -7.07 1.40
C SER A 149 -13.03 -5.74 1.19
N LEU A 150 -11.71 -5.71 1.40
CA LEU A 150 -10.85 -4.56 1.08
C LEU A 150 -10.94 -4.14 -0.39
N ALA A 151 -11.27 -5.07 -1.29
CA ALA A 151 -11.51 -4.76 -2.69
C ALA A 151 -12.65 -3.75 -2.82
N ASP A 152 -13.78 -4.01 -2.17
CA ASP A 152 -14.96 -3.15 -2.20
C ASP A 152 -14.73 -1.85 -1.41
N LEU A 153 -14.12 -1.98 -0.22
CA LEU A 153 -13.80 -0.85 0.65
C LEU A 153 -12.92 0.20 -0.05
N SER A 154 -11.96 -0.24 -0.86
CA SER A 154 -11.00 0.65 -1.52
C SER A 154 -11.63 1.59 -2.55
N HIS A 155 -12.80 1.22 -3.10
CA HIS A 155 -13.56 1.99 -4.09
C HIS A 155 -14.46 3.08 -3.47
N LEU A 156 -14.81 2.95 -2.18
CA LEU A 156 -15.76 3.82 -1.50
C LEU A 156 -15.44 5.32 -1.62
N PRO A 157 -14.18 5.80 -1.40
CA PRO A 157 -13.91 7.23 -1.34
C PRO A 157 -14.13 8.00 -2.64
N ASN A 158 -13.58 7.52 -3.77
CA ASN A 158 -13.74 8.23 -5.04
C ASN A 158 -15.18 8.09 -5.56
N THR A 159 -15.82 6.93 -5.33
CA THR A 159 -17.20 6.70 -5.74
C THR A 159 -18.16 7.62 -4.99
N GLN A 160 -17.92 7.87 -3.70
CA GLN A 160 -18.70 8.84 -2.92
C GLN A 160 -18.66 10.24 -3.53
N TYR A 161 -17.47 10.72 -3.90
CA TYR A 161 -17.35 12.04 -4.53
C TYR A 161 -18.00 12.07 -5.91
N LEU A 162 -17.86 11.02 -6.72
CA LEU A 162 -18.53 10.97 -8.02
C LEU A 162 -20.06 10.97 -7.89
N VAL A 163 -20.61 10.21 -6.95
CA VAL A 163 -22.07 10.09 -6.77
C VAL A 163 -22.69 11.29 -6.09
N HIS A 164 -22.04 11.85 -5.06
CA HIS A 164 -22.65 12.89 -4.22
C HIS A 164 -21.94 14.26 -4.30
N GLY A 165 -20.72 14.30 -4.81
CA GLY A 165 -19.90 15.51 -4.92
C GLY A 165 -19.76 16.05 -6.34
N THR A 166 -20.36 15.40 -7.35
CA THR A 166 -20.33 15.80 -8.77
C THR A 166 -21.67 15.50 -9.43
N ASP A 167 -21.86 15.98 -10.66
CA ASP A 167 -22.99 15.70 -11.54
C ASP A 167 -22.79 14.42 -12.39
N ARG A 168 -21.87 13.52 -11.99
CA ARG A 168 -21.55 12.26 -12.70
C ARG A 168 -21.99 11.00 -11.96
N GLY A 169 -22.88 11.11 -10.99
CA GLY A 169 -23.38 9.97 -10.23
C GLY A 169 -24.05 8.89 -11.07
N GLU A 170 -24.70 9.28 -12.18
CA GLU A 170 -25.35 8.34 -13.12
C GLU A 170 -24.38 7.32 -13.73
N MET A 171 -23.09 7.64 -13.84
CA MET A 171 -22.09 6.67 -14.31
C MET A 171 -22.05 5.42 -13.42
N ILE A 172 -22.32 5.58 -12.12
CA ILE A 172 -22.33 4.48 -11.16
C ILE A 172 -23.75 3.92 -11.01
N THR A 173 -24.76 4.77 -10.89
CA THR A 173 -26.13 4.35 -10.51
C THR A 173 -26.96 3.81 -11.67
N SER A 174 -26.66 4.16 -12.93
CA SER A 174 -27.41 3.67 -14.11
C SER A 174 -27.13 2.20 -14.46
N ARG A 175 -26.00 1.66 -13.99
CA ARG A 175 -25.59 0.28 -14.20
C ARG A 175 -26.25 -0.61 -13.14
N LYS A 176 -26.88 -1.71 -13.54
CA LYS A 176 -27.71 -2.54 -12.65
C LYS A 176 -26.90 -3.13 -11.49
N ASN A 177 -25.82 -3.84 -11.79
CA ASN A 177 -25.02 -4.55 -10.79
C ASN A 177 -24.08 -3.60 -10.04
N VAL A 178 -23.46 -2.64 -10.72
CA VAL A 178 -22.63 -1.61 -10.11
C VAL A 178 -23.45 -0.70 -9.20
N GLY A 179 -24.64 -0.28 -9.62
CA GLY A 179 -25.55 0.55 -8.82
C GLY A 179 -26.04 -0.16 -7.57
N ARG A 180 -26.42 -1.46 -7.69
CA ARG A 180 -26.71 -2.32 -6.54
C ARG A 180 -25.51 -2.39 -5.58
N TRP A 181 -24.34 -2.76 -6.10
CA TRP A 181 -23.12 -2.88 -5.31
C TRP A 181 -22.79 -1.59 -4.57
N TRP A 182 -22.85 -0.43 -5.25
CA TRP A 182 -22.66 0.87 -4.65
C TRP A 182 -23.64 1.11 -3.49
N SER A 183 -24.93 0.83 -3.69
CA SER A 183 -25.95 0.97 -2.64
C SER A 183 -25.62 0.12 -1.40
N GLU A 184 -25.18 -1.13 -1.60
CA GLU A 184 -24.83 -2.02 -0.50
C GLU A 184 -23.56 -1.58 0.26
N ILE A 185 -22.51 -1.13 -0.45
CA ILE A 185 -21.25 -0.76 0.20
C ILE A 185 -21.30 0.64 0.84
N SER A 186 -22.03 1.59 0.24
CA SER A 186 -22.14 2.97 0.73
C SER A 186 -23.07 3.09 1.94
N THR A 187 -23.97 2.14 2.17
CA THR A 187 -24.89 2.14 3.31
C THR A 187 -24.31 1.52 4.57
N ARG A 188 -23.09 0.97 4.51
CA ARG A 188 -22.41 0.35 5.66
C ARG A 188 -22.16 1.38 6.77
N GLU A 189 -22.42 0.96 8.02
CA GLU A 189 -22.27 1.84 9.19
C GLU A 189 -20.82 2.30 9.41
N SER A 190 -19.84 1.46 9.08
CA SER A 190 -18.41 1.81 9.06
C SER A 190 -18.12 2.97 8.11
N TRP A 191 -18.66 2.91 6.89
CA TRP A 191 -18.51 3.95 5.88
C TRP A 191 -19.20 5.25 6.31
N LYS A 192 -20.45 5.18 6.74
CA LYS A 192 -21.19 6.35 7.26
C LYS A 192 -20.47 7.01 8.44
N LYS A 193 -19.89 6.22 9.35
CA LYS A 193 -19.12 6.75 10.49
C LYS A 193 -17.81 7.41 10.06
N SER A 194 -17.18 6.96 8.97
CA SER A 194 -15.96 7.60 8.46
C SER A 194 -16.17 9.08 8.08
N PHE A 195 -17.41 9.49 7.79
CA PHE A 195 -17.81 10.89 7.58
C PHE A 195 -18.28 11.60 8.84
N ARG A 196 -18.64 10.90 9.92
CA ARG A 196 -18.91 11.52 11.24
C ARG A 196 -17.63 11.97 11.96
N PHE A 197 -16.53 12.09 11.23
CA PHE A 197 -15.32 12.78 11.64
C PHE A 197 -15.18 14.12 10.89
N GLU A 198 -16.13 14.46 10.01
CA GLU A 198 -16.29 15.80 9.41
C GLU A 198 -16.60 16.87 10.47
N ASP A 199 -17.00 16.47 11.69
CA ASP A 199 -17.20 17.29 12.89
C ASP A 199 -16.16 17.00 14.00
N GLY A 200 -14.90 16.73 13.63
CA GLY A 200 -13.74 17.11 14.45
C GLY A 200 -13.63 16.63 15.91
N SER A 201 -14.29 15.55 16.34
CA SER A 201 -14.18 15.05 17.73
C SER A 201 -14.25 13.51 17.86
N GLY A 202 -13.11 12.81 17.69
CA GLY A 202 -13.00 11.40 18.09
C GLY A 202 -12.77 11.29 19.61
N SER A 203 -13.82 10.95 20.38
CA SER A 203 -13.80 10.97 21.87
C SER A 203 -13.51 9.60 22.51
N LEU A 204 -13.15 9.57 23.80
CA LEU A 204 -13.04 8.35 24.63
C LEU A 204 -14.29 7.44 24.65
N SER A 205 -15.41 7.85 24.04
CA SER A 205 -16.67 7.10 23.93
C SER A 205 -16.49 5.65 23.44
N ASP A 206 -15.53 5.39 22.54
CA ASP A 206 -15.30 4.06 21.96
C ASP A 206 -14.69 3.04 22.94
N SER A 207 -13.76 3.47 23.81
CA SER A 207 -13.18 2.63 24.87
C SER A 207 -14.20 2.28 25.95
N ARG A 208 -15.08 3.25 26.28
CA ARG A 208 -16.16 3.07 27.26
C ARG A 208 -17.21 2.09 26.74
N ARG A 209 -17.54 2.17 25.44
CA ARG A 209 -18.44 1.22 24.79
C ARG A 209 -17.90 -0.20 24.81
N MET A 210 -16.60 -0.38 24.60
CA MET A 210 -15.95 -1.69 24.64
C MET A 210 -15.96 -2.29 26.05
N CYS A 211 -15.67 -1.50 27.09
CA CYS A 211 -15.77 -1.95 28.48
C CYS A 211 -17.18 -2.41 28.84
N ARG A 212 -18.22 -1.66 28.46
CA ARG A 212 -19.62 -2.07 28.66
C ARG A 212 -19.98 -3.34 27.89
N LYS A 213 -19.49 -3.53 26.66
CA LYS A 213 -19.67 -4.77 25.88
C LYS A 213 -19.03 -5.99 26.56
N ILE A 214 -17.83 -5.84 27.12
CA ILE A 214 -17.14 -6.92 27.85
C ILE A 214 -17.94 -7.33 29.09
N LEU A 215 -18.41 -6.35 29.86
CA LEU A 215 -19.22 -6.61 31.06
C LEU A 215 -20.56 -7.27 30.73
N LYS A 216 -21.16 -6.94 29.57
CA LYS A 216 -22.35 -7.62 29.07
C LYS A 216 -22.07 -9.06 28.64
N LYS A 217 -20.91 -9.31 28.02
CA LYS A 217 -20.53 -10.63 27.50
C LYS A 217 -20.11 -11.61 28.60
N TYR A 218 -19.48 -11.10 29.66
CA TYR A 218 -18.96 -11.92 30.77
C TYR A 218 -19.48 -11.44 32.13
N PRO A 219 -20.80 -11.49 32.37
CA PRO A 219 -21.42 -10.90 33.56
C PRO A 219 -20.95 -11.52 34.88
N ASN A 220 -20.41 -12.74 34.85
CA ASN A 220 -20.02 -13.51 36.03
C ASN A 220 -18.50 -13.56 36.28
N GLN A 221 -17.67 -12.95 35.42
CA GLN A 221 -16.21 -12.99 35.53
C GLN A 221 -15.64 -11.69 36.07
N GLY A 222 -14.67 -11.78 36.99
CA GLY A 222 -13.97 -10.62 37.54
C GLY A 222 -14.82 -9.77 38.49
N ASN A 223 -14.69 -8.44 38.41
CA ASN A 223 -15.42 -7.51 39.27
C ASN A 223 -16.89 -7.38 38.83
N LYS A 224 -17.78 -8.09 39.53
CA LYS A 224 -19.22 -8.15 39.23
C LYS A 224 -19.96 -6.82 39.46
N VAL A 225 -19.40 -5.90 40.23
CA VAL A 225 -20.04 -4.61 40.54
C VAL A 225 -19.56 -3.47 39.65
N LEU A 226 -18.66 -3.75 38.70
CA LEU A 226 -18.01 -2.72 37.88
C LEU A 226 -19.01 -1.87 37.07
N ASN A 227 -20.15 -2.47 36.67
CA ASN A 227 -21.24 -1.80 35.95
C ASN A 227 -22.49 -1.58 36.84
N GLY A 228 -22.34 -1.52 38.17
CA GLY A 228 -23.43 -1.34 39.12
C GLY A 228 -24.31 -2.59 39.35
N ARG A 229 -24.73 -2.78 40.61
CA ARG A 229 -25.56 -3.92 41.03
C ARG A 229 -27.05 -3.73 40.72
N ASN A 230 -27.50 -2.48 40.73
CA ASN A 230 -28.90 -2.09 40.56
C ASN A 230 -29.01 -0.85 39.63
N PRO A 231 -30.22 -0.52 39.16
CA PRO A 231 -30.42 0.65 38.27
C PRO A 231 -29.96 1.99 38.86
N SER A 232 -30.05 2.16 40.18
CA SER A 232 -29.64 3.40 40.85
C SER A 232 -28.11 3.58 40.83
N GLU A 233 -27.37 2.52 41.14
CA GLU A 233 -25.90 2.52 41.03
C GLU A 233 -25.45 2.73 39.59
N LYS A 234 -26.13 2.12 38.62
CA LYS A 234 -25.86 2.33 37.18
C LYS A 234 -26.02 3.78 36.77
N ALA A 235 -27.11 4.44 37.19
CA ALA A 235 -27.32 5.86 36.89
C ALA A 235 -26.23 6.75 37.51
N SER A 236 -25.78 6.42 38.73
CA SER A 236 -24.68 7.13 39.38
C SER A 236 -23.36 6.95 38.62
N ILE A 237 -23.06 5.73 38.19
CA ILE A 237 -21.89 5.42 37.35
C ILE A 237 -21.97 6.19 36.04
N ASP A 238 -23.10 6.14 35.34
CA ASP A 238 -23.27 6.78 34.04
C ASP A 238 -23.09 8.31 34.14
N LYS A 239 -23.57 8.93 35.21
CA LYS A 239 -23.34 10.35 35.49
C LYS A 239 -21.85 10.70 35.62
N TRP A 240 -21.08 9.91 36.39
CA TRP A 240 -19.64 10.16 36.55
C TRP A 240 -18.84 9.83 35.30
N VAL A 241 -19.26 8.83 34.56
CA VAL A 241 -18.72 8.50 33.23
C VAL A 241 -18.97 9.66 32.26
N GLU A 242 -20.13 10.29 32.29
CA GLU A 242 -20.43 11.47 31.48
C GLU A 242 -19.58 12.68 31.86
N ILE A 243 -19.39 12.95 33.16
CA ILE A 243 -18.47 14.01 33.62
C ILE A 243 -17.04 13.73 33.15
N GLU A 244 -16.61 12.48 33.22
CA GLU A 244 -15.30 12.08 32.74
C GLU A 244 -15.19 12.27 31.22
N GLU A 245 -16.22 11.90 30.46
CA GLU A 245 -16.30 12.03 28.99
C GLU A 245 -16.35 13.45 28.47
N VAL A 246 -17.18 14.29 29.09
CA VAL A 246 -17.48 15.63 28.58
C VAL A 246 -16.51 16.66 29.15
N THR A 247 -15.89 16.38 30.30
CA THR A 247 -15.06 17.37 31.00
C THR A 247 -13.65 16.89 31.27
N PHE A 248 -13.48 15.79 32.03
CA PHE A 248 -12.14 15.36 32.46
C PHE A 248 -11.25 14.97 31.28
N ASP A 249 -11.75 14.16 30.37
CA ASP A 249 -10.98 13.63 29.25
C ASP A 249 -10.56 14.70 28.24
N PRO A 250 -11.45 15.58 27.72
CA PRO A 250 -11.05 16.66 26.82
C PRO A 250 -10.00 17.58 27.46
N LEU A 251 -10.19 17.92 28.74
CA LEU A 251 -9.30 18.82 29.48
C LEU A 251 -7.93 18.20 29.72
N THR A 252 -7.88 16.94 30.16
CA THR A 252 -6.63 16.24 30.43
C THR A 252 -5.89 15.90 29.14
N THR A 253 -6.58 15.54 28.07
CA THR A 253 -5.99 15.38 26.74
C THR A 253 -5.37 16.70 26.25
N HIS A 254 -6.09 17.81 26.41
CA HIS A 254 -5.57 19.13 26.05
C HIS A 254 -4.29 19.49 26.84
N LEU A 255 -4.27 19.24 28.14
CA LEU A 255 -3.08 19.42 28.99
C LEU A 255 -1.89 18.59 28.51
N ILE A 256 -2.12 17.32 28.17
CA ILE A 256 -1.08 16.41 27.69
C ILE A 256 -0.51 16.89 26.35
N ASP A 257 -1.37 17.38 25.46
CA ASP A 257 -0.96 17.87 24.14
C ASP A 257 -0.20 19.20 24.24
N LEU A 258 -0.66 20.15 25.07
CA LEU A 258 0.09 21.38 25.38
C LEU A 258 1.46 21.06 25.98
N GLN A 259 1.53 20.10 26.90
CA GLN A 259 2.77 19.68 27.55
C GLN A 259 3.79 19.09 26.55
N ARG A 260 3.33 18.35 25.53
CA ARG A 260 4.19 17.75 24.50
C ARG A 260 4.75 18.75 23.51
N GLN A 261 4.12 19.91 23.35
CA GLN A 261 4.55 20.96 22.43
C GLN A 261 5.67 21.84 23.01
N LEU A 262 5.88 21.84 24.32
CA LEU A 262 6.96 22.58 24.98
C LEU A 262 8.32 21.84 24.87
N PRO A 263 9.36 22.43 24.24
CA PRO A 263 10.64 21.76 24.08
C PRO A 263 11.41 21.61 25.41
N MET A 264 12.03 20.45 25.59
CA MET A 264 13.02 20.18 26.65
C MET A 264 14.20 21.17 26.54
N ARG A 265 14.61 21.75 27.68
CA ARG A 265 15.75 22.67 27.79
C ARG A 265 16.97 22.17 27.00
N LYS A 266 17.34 22.89 25.95
CA LYS A 266 18.74 23.04 25.53
C LYS A 266 19.05 24.53 25.45
N THR A 267 20.14 24.89 26.10
CA THR A 267 20.66 26.25 26.27
C THR A 267 21.11 26.88 24.95
N ASP A 268 20.98 28.20 24.95
CA ASP A 268 21.60 29.22 24.11
C ASP A 268 21.11 29.46 22.67
N GLY A 269 20.66 30.71 22.48
CA GLY A 269 21.18 31.53 21.39
C GLY A 269 20.31 31.71 20.15
N PHE A 270 19.02 32.06 20.27
CA PHE A 270 18.33 32.92 19.27
C PHE A 270 16.97 33.40 19.82
N GLN A 271 16.91 34.65 20.29
CA GLN A 271 15.72 35.26 20.89
C GLN A 271 15.30 36.51 20.11
N ARG A 272 14.10 36.46 19.51
CA ARG A 272 13.08 37.52 19.58
C ARG A 272 11.73 37.13 18.92
N SER A 273 11.70 36.17 17.99
CA SER A 273 10.42 35.67 17.41
C SER A 273 9.80 34.46 18.14
N ILE A 274 10.57 33.75 18.97
CA ILE A 274 10.14 32.55 19.72
C ILE A 274 9.56 32.91 21.10
N SER A 275 9.56 34.17 21.53
CA SER A 275 9.11 34.56 22.88
C SER A 275 7.61 34.81 23.00
N ILE A 276 6.93 35.19 21.91
CA ILE A 276 5.49 35.53 21.93
C ILE A 276 4.64 34.25 21.98
N GLY A 277 4.89 33.28 21.08
CA GLY A 277 4.20 31.97 21.12
C GLY A 277 4.46 31.18 22.42
N ARG A 278 5.65 31.31 23.02
CA ARG A 278 5.98 30.68 24.32
C ARG A 278 5.25 31.29 25.51
N LYS A 279 4.74 32.53 25.41
CA LYS A 279 3.99 33.17 26.49
C LYS A 279 2.53 32.71 26.45
N GLU A 280 1.93 32.73 25.27
CA GLU A 280 0.55 32.29 25.03
C GLU A 280 0.36 30.80 25.38
N GLU A 281 1.27 29.92 24.95
CA GLU A 281 1.20 28.48 25.29
C GLU A 281 1.32 28.20 26.79
N LYS A 282 2.15 28.97 27.52
CA LYS A 282 2.27 28.85 28.98
C LYS A 282 1.04 29.38 29.71
N GLU A 283 0.43 30.44 29.20
CA GLU A 283 -0.82 30.96 29.74
C GLU A 283 -1.97 29.97 29.52
N MET A 284 -2.06 29.35 28.33
CA MET A 284 -3.02 28.29 28.04
C MET A 284 -2.83 27.05 28.93
N LEU A 285 -1.57 26.62 29.16
CA LEU A 285 -1.27 25.52 30.07
C LEU A 285 -1.71 25.86 31.50
N THR A 286 -1.41 27.07 31.96
CA THR A 286 -1.81 27.54 33.29
C THR A 286 -3.33 27.59 33.45
N GLN A 287 -4.04 28.05 32.42
CA GLN A 287 -5.49 28.08 32.42
C GLN A 287 -6.10 26.67 32.48
N ALA A 288 -5.60 25.74 31.66
CA ALA A 288 -6.06 24.36 31.67
C ALA A 288 -5.75 23.65 33.01
N GLU A 289 -4.61 23.94 33.65
CA GLU A 289 -4.28 23.44 34.99
C GLU A 289 -5.24 23.99 36.06
N GLN A 290 -5.65 25.27 35.94
CA GLN A 290 -6.66 25.86 36.83
C GLN A 290 -8.04 25.23 36.65
N GLU A 291 -8.45 25.00 35.40
CA GLU A 291 -9.71 24.31 35.09
C GLU A 291 -9.70 22.88 35.63
N LEU A 292 -8.59 22.16 35.52
CA LEU A 292 -8.44 20.82 36.09
C LEU A 292 -8.50 20.89 37.62
N GLY A 293 -7.86 21.89 38.23
CA GLY A 293 -7.98 22.15 39.66
C GLY A 293 -9.43 22.30 40.13
N ARG A 294 -10.24 23.12 39.45
CA ARG A 294 -11.66 23.30 39.79
C ARG A 294 -12.46 22.00 39.64
N LEU A 295 -12.17 21.22 38.61
CA LEU A 295 -12.81 19.92 38.42
C LEU A 295 -12.45 18.96 39.58
N LEU A 296 -11.18 18.93 39.98
CA LEU A 296 -10.71 18.10 41.09
C LEU A 296 -11.26 18.57 42.45
N ASP A 297 -11.60 19.85 42.63
CA ASP A 297 -12.30 20.32 43.83
C ASP A 297 -13.71 19.74 43.93
N ASN A 298 -14.39 19.53 42.80
CA ASN A 298 -15.66 18.83 42.78
C ASN A 298 -15.49 17.33 43.11
N TYR A 299 -14.39 16.73 42.66
CA TYR A 299 -14.07 15.34 42.97
C TYR A 299 -13.74 15.20 44.45
N GLU A 300 -13.00 16.12 45.04
CA GLU A 300 -12.70 16.14 46.47
C GLU A 300 -13.97 16.17 47.32
N LYS A 301 -14.97 17.00 46.95
CA LYS A 301 -16.27 17.04 47.62
C LYS A 301 -17.04 15.73 47.50
N GLN A 302 -16.96 15.07 46.34
CA GLN A 302 -17.60 13.76 46.15
C GLN A 302 -16.88 12.67 46.96
N LEU A 303 -15.55 12.61 46.87
CA LEU A 303 -14.72 11.59 47.48
C LEU A 303 -14.64 11.72 49.01
N LYS A 304 -14.98 12.89 49.55
CA LYS A 304 -15.23 13.05 50.99
C LYS A 304 -16.45 12.25 51.46
N LYS A 305 -17.45 12.03 50.59
CA LYS A 305 -18.66 11.26 50.92
C LYS A 305 -18.46 9.76 50.74
N SER A 306 -17.55 9.36 49.85
CA SER A 306 -17.43 7.97 49.41
C SER A 306 -16.02 7.68 48.89
N PRO A 307 -15.45 6.48 49.13
CA PRO A 307 -14.07 6.18 48.71
C PRO A 307 -13.86 6.13 47.18
N TYR A 308 -14.94 6.01 46.39
CA TYR A 308 -14.92 6.01 44.93
C TYR A 308 -15.96 6.99 44.37
N LEU A 309 -15.80 7.38 43.10
CA LEU A 309 -16.61 8.46 42.50
C LEU A 309 -18.11 8.13 42.49
N ALA A 310 -18.47 6.90 42.12
CA ALA A 310 -19.86 6.47 42.01
C ALA A 310 -20.40 5.71 43.22
N GLY A 311 -19.65 5.61 44.33
CA GLY A 311 -20.09 4.90 45.53
C GLY A 311 -18.96 4.28 46.35
N ASP A 312 -19.29 3.23 47.09
CA ASP A 312 -18.42 2.54 48.05
C ASP A 312 -17.46 1.52 47.41
N VAL A 313 -17.67 1.24 46.12
CA VAL A 313 -16.93 0.23 45.35
C VAL A 313 -16.30 0.84 44.09
N PHE A 314 -15.21 0.22 43.63
CA PHE A 314 -14.54 0.56 42.38
C PHE A 314 -15.40 0.17 41.17
N THR A 315 -15.71 1.15 40.32
CA THR A 315 -16.60 1.01 39.16
C THR A 315 -15.97 1.51 37.86
N LEU A 316 -16.72 1.45 36.75
CA LEU A 316 -16.35 2.11 35.49
C LEU A 316 -16.05 3.60 35.67
N ALA A 317 -16.75 4.27 36.60
CA ALA A 317 -16.52 5.68 36.88
C ALA A 317 -15.10 5.96 37.38
N ASP A 318 -14.44 5.01 38.04
CA ASP A 318 -13.06 5.15 38.52
C ASP A 318 -12.04 4.60 37.52
N LEU A 319 -12.43 3.52 36.82
CA LEU A 319 -11.60 2.84 35.83
C LEU A 319 -11.17 3.79 34.70
N TYR A 320 -12.08 4.64 34.22
CA TYR A 320 -11.81 5.50 33.06
C TYR A 320 -10.82 6.63 33.36
N HIS A 321 -10.65 7.05 34.61
CA HIS A 321 -9.66 8.07 34.98
C HIS A 321 -8.22 7.57 35.04
N LEU A 322 -7.99 6.25 35.12
CA LEU A 322 -6.65 5.67 35.30
C LEU A 322 -5.63 6.10 34.22
N PRO A 323 -5.92 6.01 32.91
CA PRO A 323 -4.90 6.23 31.89
C PRO A 323 -4.37 7.66 31.84
N ASN A 324 -5.26 8.66 31.81
CA ASN A 324 -4.86 10.06 31.74
C ASN A 324 -4.23 10.50 33.07
N THR A 325 -4.80 10.09 34.22
CA THR A 325 -4.23 10.44 35.53
C THR A 325 -2.83 9.86 35.71
N GLN A 326 -2.57 8.62 35.27
CA GLN A 326 -1.21 8.03 35.31
C GLN A 326 -0.18 8.89 34.58
N TYR A 327 -0.56 9.47 33.44
CA TYR A 327 0.32 10.37 32.69
C TYR A 327 0.51 11.71 33.42
N LEU A 328 -0.57 12.34 33.88
CA LEU A 328 -0.50 13.63 34.59
C LEU A 328 0.32 13.51 35.89
N MET A 329 0.26 12.36 36.56
CA MET A 329 1.06 12.06 37.75
C MET A 329 2.56 11.97 37.47
N SER A 330 2.99 11.84 36.20
CA SER A 330 4.41 11.93 35.81
C SER A 330 4.92 13.37 35.69
N VAL A 331 4.02 14.36 35.66
CA VAL A 331 4.35 15.79 35.55
C VAL A 331 4.22 16.43 36.93
N PRO A 332 5.29 17.01 37.52
CA PRO A 332 5.26 17.50 38.89
C PRO A 332 4.18 18.54 39.21
N SER A 333 3.91 19.51 38.31
CA SER A 333 2.88 20.55 38.53
C SER A 333 1.47 19.94 38.58
N GLN A 334 1.19 19.01 37.67
CA GLN A 334 -0.12 18.36 37.55
C GLN A 334 -0.30 17.31 38.65
N ALA A 335 0.72 16.53 38.96
CA ALA A 335 0.74 15.62 40.12
C ALA A 335 0.44 16.36 41.43
N LYS A 336 0.89 17.61 41.58
CA LYS A 336 0.56 18.46 42.73
C LYS A 336 -0.95 18.72 42.84
N LEU A 337 -1.67 18.88 41.72
CA LEU A 337 -3.12 19.08 41.73
C LEU A 337 -3.87 17.86 42.29
N PHE A 338 -3.41 16.64 42.01
CA PHE A 338 -4.03 15.44 42.56
C PHE A 338 -3.61 15.19 44.02
N THR A 339 -2.32 15.40 44.33
CA THR A 339 -1.73 15.09 45.64
C THR A 339 -2.04 16.14 46.72
N SER A 340 -2.37 17.38 46.35
CA SER A 340 -2.73 18.45 47.30
C SER A 340 -4.13 18.32 47.89
N ARG A 341 -4.94 17.40 47.37
CA ARG A 341 -6.33 17.15 47.78
C ARG A 341 -6.37 15.79 48.48
N GLU A 342 -6.79 15.76 49.74
CA GLU A 342 -6.64 14.58 50.58
C GLU A 342 -7.42 13.38 50.04
N ASN A 343 -8.69 13.57 49.69
CA ASN A 343 -9.56 12.48 49.26
C ASN A 343 -9.28 12.06 47.80
N VAL A 344 -8.96 13.01 46.92
CA VAL A 344 -8.48 12.73 45.56
C VAL A 344 -7.18 11.92 45.59
N ARG A 345 -6.23 12.28 46.46
CA ARG A 345 -4.99 11.51 46.63
C ARG A 345 -5.27 10.08 47.09
N LYS A 346 -6.09 9.91 48.14
CA LYS A 346 -6.46 8.58 48.65
C LYS A 346 -7.14 7.73 47.57
N TRP A 347 -8.06 8.34 46.81
CA TRP A 347 -8.74 7.70 45.68
C TRP A 347 -7.74 7.28 44.59
N TRP A 348 -6.83 8.17 44.18
CA TRP A 348 -5.80 7.87 43.19
C TRP A 348 -4.90 6.71 43.64
N ASP A 349 -4.41 6.75 44.88
CA ASP A 349 -3.55 5.71 45.45
C ASP A 349 -4.28 4.34 45.45
N ALA A 350 -5.58 4.34 45.75
CA ALA A 350 -6.41 3.13 45.75
C ALA A 350 -6.61 2.54 44.34
N ILE A 351 -6.90 3.37 43.33
CA ILE A 351 -7.17 2.88 41.96
C ILE A 351 -5.90 2.50 41.22
N SER A 352 -4.80 3.23 41.42
CA SER A 352 -3.51 3.00 40.75
C SER A 352 -2.76 1.79 41.32
N SER A 353 -3.01 1.42 42.58
CA SER A 353 -2.37 0.27 43.23
C SER A 353 -2.95 -1.08 42.81
N ARG A 354 -4.01 -1.12 42.00
CA ARG A 354 -4.71 -2.36 41.63
C ARG A 354 -3.82 -3.28 40.80
N VAL A 355 -3.85 -4.58 41.11
CA VAL A 355 -3.08 -5.63 40.39
C VAL A 355 -3.36 -5.61 38.88
N SER A 356 -4.62 -5.37 38.49
CA SER A 356 -5.00 -5.25 37.09
C SER A 356 -4.30 -4.10 36.38
N TRP A 357 -4.10 -2.98 37.06
CA TRP A 357 -3.41 -1.81 36.49
C TRP A 357 -1.91 -2.05 36.42
N LYS A 358 -1.30 -2.61 37.48
CA LYS A 358 0.12 -2.99 37.48
C LYS A 358 0.47 -3.95 36.34
N LYS A 359 -0.37 -4.96 36.10
CA LYS A 359 -0.18 -5.91 34.98
C LYS A 359 -0.31 -5.25 33.60
N VAL A 360 -1.16 -4.23 33.46
CA VAL A 360 -1.24 -3.44 32.22
C VAL A 360 0.08 -2.70 31.97
N LEU A 361 0.69 -2.13 33.01
CA LEU A 361 1.99 -1.47 32.91
C LEU A 361 3.11 -2.46 32.56
N GLU A 362 3.10 -3.68 33.11
CA GLU A 362 4.05 -4.76 32.78
C GLU A 362 3.91 -5.25 31.34
N MET A 363 2.68 -5.44 30.86
CA MET A 363 2.42 -5.87 29.47
C MET A 363 2.89 -4.86 28.43
N GLN A 364 2.91 -3.57 28.80
CA GLN A 364 3.45 -2.53 27.93
C GLN A 364 4.99 -2.63 27.77
N GLN A 365 5.68 -3.50 28.52
CA GLN A 365 7.14 -3.63 28.52
C GLN A 365 7.69 -4.88 27.79
N ASN A 366 6.93 -5.97 27.56
CA ASN A 366 7.47 -7.28 27.13
C ASN A 366 6.75 -7.96 25.92
N SER A 367 7.15 -7.77 24.65
CA SER A 367 6.59 -8.60 23.55
C SER A 367 7.53 -8.86 22.35
N CYS A 368 8.16 -10.05 22.29
CA CYS A 368 8.62 -10.77 21.08
C CYS A 368 9.07 -12.20 21.40
N LEU A 369 8.49 -13.25 20.75
CA LEU A 369 9.14 -14.49 20.18
C LEU A 369 8.22 -15.74 20.03
N LEU A 370 8.60 -16.60 19.05
CA LEU A 370 8.25 -18.02 18.69
C LEU A 370 7.15 -18.24 17.61
N ASP A 371 7.23 -19.13 16.58
CA ASP A 371 7.94 -20.43 16.42
C ASP A 371 8.09 -20.94 14.94
N LEU A 372 8.84 -22.04 14.71
CA LEU A 372 9.33 -22.60 13.41
C LEU A 372 9.07 -24.13 13.29
N MET A 373 8.76 -24.67 12.08
CA MET A 373 9.16 -25.98 11.48
C MET A 373 8.07 -26.77 10.69
N ALA A 374 8.23 -26.88 9.35
CA ALA A 374 7.97 -28.05 8.47
C ALA A 374 8.41 -27.71 7.02
N MET A 375 9.11 -28.62 6.29
CA MET A 375 9.60 -28.37 4.92
C MET A 375 8.70 -28.98 3.82
N PRO A 376 8.17 -28.19 2.88
CA PRO A 376 7.79 -28.65 1.54
C PRO A 376 8.77 -28.16 0.45
N SER A 377 8.99 -28.99 -0.58
CA SER A 377 9.67 -28.60 -1.82
C SER A 377 8.68 -27.83 -2.70
N VAL A 378 9.14 -26.72 -3.28
CA VAL A 378 8.34 -25.86 -4.17
C VAL A 378 8.68 -26.13 -5.63
N THR A 379 7.77 -25.90 -6.56
CA THR A 379 8.00 -26.06 -8.01
C THR A 379 7.86 -24.72 -8.72
N VAL A 380 8.85 -24.35 -9.54
CA VAL A 380 8.84 -23.16 -10.38
C VAL A 380 8.62 -23.58 -11.83
N TYR A 381 7.68 -22.94 -12.52
CA TYR A 381 7.39 -23.18 -13.93
C TYR A 381 7.79 -21.98 -14.78
N GLY A 382 8.58 -22.23 -15.81
CA GLY A 382 9.01 -21.24 -16.79
C GLY A 382 10.48 -21.37 -17.17
N PRO A 383 10.91 -20.67 -18.23
CA PRO A 383 12.29 -20.75 -18.70
C PRO A 383 13.22 -19.99 -17.75
N PRO A 384 14.36 -20.57 -17.32
CA PRO A 384 15.29 -19.88 -16.42
C PRO A 384 15.90 -18.62 -17.07
N THR A 385 15.87 -18.52 -18.39
CA THR A 385 16.31 -17.34 -19.15
C THR A 385 15.36 -16.15 -19.04
N ALA A 386 14.11 -16.34 -18.59
CA ALA A 386 13.20 -15.23 -18.36
C ALA A 386 13.62 -14.42 -17.11
N PRO A 387 13.71 -13.08 -17.19
CA PRO A 387 14.08 -12.23 -16.05
C PRO A 387 13.21 -12.44 -14.80
N SER A 388 11.92 -12.70 -15.00
CA SER A 388 10.95 -12.93 -13.92
C SER A 388 11.17 -14.27 -13.21
N VAL A 389 11.47 -15.34 -13.96
CA VAL A 389 11.83 -16.67 -13.43
C VAL A 389 13.18 -16.61 -12.73
N SER A 390 14.18 -15.99 -13.35
CA SER A 390 15.52 -15.77 -12.77
C SER A 390 15.48 -15.11 -11.40
N ARG A 391 14.60 -14.11 -11.22
CA ARG A 391 14.41 -13.43 -9.92
C ARG A 391 13.92 -14.40 -8.84
N VAL A 392 12.92 -15.22 -9.17
CA VAL A 392 12.38 -16.22 -8.23
C VAL A 392 13.44 -17.26 -7.88
N LEU A 393 14.19 -17.75 -8.87
CA LEU A 393 15.27 -18.71 -8.66
C LEU A 393 16.38 -18.14 -7.75
N ALA A 394 16.80 -16.89 -8.00
CA ALA A 394 17.78 -16.21 -7.16
C ALA A 394 17.28 -16.07 -5.72
N CYS A 395 16.00 -15.73 -5.51
CA CYS A 395 15.38 -15.63 -4.19
C CYS A 395 15.35 -16.99 -3.47
N LEU A 396 14.98 -18.08 -4.17
CA LEU A 396 14.97 -19.43 -3.61
C LEU A 396 16.38 -19.89 -3.21
N TYR A 397 17.40 -19.60 -4.02
CA TYR A 397 18.79 -19.90 -3.69
C TYR A 397 19.29 -19.09 -2.49
N GLU A 398 19.00 -17.79 -2.42
CA GLU A 398 19.34 -16.97 -1.24
C GLU A 398 18.65 -17.45 0.03
N LYS A 399 17.45 -18.02 -0.10
CA LYS A 399 16.70 -18.61 1.02
C LYS A 399 17.03 -20.07 1.28
N GLU A 400 17.95 -20.67 0.52
CA GLU A 400 18.37 -22.08 0.63
C GLU A 400 17.18 -23.04 0.60
N ILE A 401 16.18 -22.74 -0.24
CA ILE A 401 14.98 -23.56 -0.41
C ILE A 401 15.20 -24.49 -1.59
N ASN A 402 14.94 -25.78 -1.37
CA ASN A 402 14.96 -26.77 -2.44
C ASN A 402 13.72 -26.60 -3.32
N PHE A 403 13.93 -26.59 -4.64
CA PHE A 403 12.86 -26.44 -5.60
C PHE A 403 13.04 -27.37 -6.81
N ASP A 404 11.93 -27.65 -7.48
CA ASP A 404 11.90 -28.27 -8.80
C ASP A 404 11.65 -27.20 -9.87
N LEU A 405 12.41 -27.20 -10.97
CA LEU A 405 12.24 -26.25 -12.08
C LEU A 405 11.69 -26.98 -13.29
N LYS A 406 10.43 -26.69 -13.62
CA LYS A 406 9.78 -27.19 -14.83
C LYS A 406 9.89 -26.14 -15.92
N ASN A 407 10.77 -26.40 -16.87
CA ASN A 407 10.90 -25.56 -18.05
C ASN A 407 9.61 -25.61 -18.87
N VAL A 408 9.20 -24.45 -19.40
CA VAL A 408 8.03 -24.34 -20.27
C VAL A 408 8.45 -23.60 -21.53
N ASP A 409 8.40 -24.30 -22.65
CA ASP A 409 8.94 -23.81 -23.91
C ASP A 409 7.94 -22.86 -24.60
N MET A 410 8.35 -21.59 -24.70
CA MET A 410 7.55 -20.56 -25.36
C MET A 410 7.38 -20.83 -26.86
N SER A 411 8.44 -21.28 -27.52
CA SER A 411 8.46 -21.49 -28.97
C SER A 411 7.51 -22.61 -29.41
N LYS A 412 7.29 -23.58 -28.52
CA LYS A 412 6.34 -24.69 -28.71
C LYS A 412 4.92 -24.36 -28.22
N GLY A 413 4.67 -23.13 -27.76
CA GLY A 413 3.37 -22.70 -27.27
C GLY A 413 2.92 -23.38 -25.97
N GLU A 414 3.84 -23.97 -25.19
CA GLU A 414 3.48 -24.78 -24.01
C GLU A 414 2.76 -23.98 -22.93
N HIS A 415 3.09 -22.70 -22.82
CA HIS A 415 2.42 -21.71 -21.99
C HIS A 415 0.92 -21.50 -22.32
N ARG A 416 0.46 -21.96 -23.49
CA ARG A 416 -0.93 -21.86 -23.93
C ARG A 416 -1.69 -23.19 -23.80
N ARG A 417 -1.02 -24.26 -23.36
CA ARG A 417 -1.67 -25.56 -23.17
C ARG A 417 -2.68 -25.48 -22.04
N PRO A 418 -3.83 -26.18 -22.14
CA PRO A 418 -4.86 -26.16 -21.09
C PRO A 418 -4.34 -26.48 -19.70
N ASP A 419 -3.39 -27.41 -19.57
CA ASP A 419 -2.84 -27.81 -18.27
C ASP A 419 -1.94 -26.73 -17.63
N PHE A 420 -1.24 -25.94 -18.45
CA PHE A 420 -0.51 -24.77 -17.97
C PHE A 420 -1.47 -23.61 -17.64
N LEU A 421 -2.47 -23.37 -18.49
CA LEU A 421 -3.48 -22.32 -18.29
C LEU A 421 -4.36 -22.56 -17.05
N LYS A 422 -4.57 -23.81 -16.64
CA LYS A 422 -5.21 -24.15 -15.35
C LYS A 422 -4.41 -23.60 -14.16
N MET A 423 -3.09 -23.55 -14.26
CA MET A 423 -2.20 -23.02 -13.23
C MET A 423 -1.93 -21.52 -13.38
N GLN A 424 -1.89 -21.02 -14.62
CA GLN A 424 -1.60 -19.62 -14.97
C GLN A 424 -2.47 -19.21 -16.17
N PRO A 425 -3.69 -18.70 -15.93
CA PRO A 425 -4.72 -18.38 -16.94
C PRO A 425 -4.29 -17.41 -18.03
N PHE A 426 -3.21 -16.65 -17.84
CA PHE A 426 -2.68 -15.71 -18.83
C PHE A 426 -1.58 -16.29 -19.72
N GLY A 427 -1.12 -17.52 -19.44
CA GLY A 427 -0.06 -18.18 -20.20
C GLY A 427 1.29 -17.47 -20.08
N GLN A 428 1.61 -16.96 -18.90
CA GLN A 428 2.83 -16.19 -18.60
C GLN A 428 3.72 -16.91 -17.58
N PHE A 429 4.91 -16.38 -17.31
CA PHE A 429 5.87 -16.94 -16.35
C PHE A 429 6.40 -15.87 -15.39
N PRO A 430 6.77 -16.24 -14.15
CA PRO A 430 6.73 -17.60 -13.58
C PRO A 430 5.33 -18.03 -13.14
N ALA A 431 5.03 -19.33 -13.22
CA ALA A 431 4.02 -19.94 -12.36
C ALA A 431 4.74 -20.65 -11.20
N PHE A 432 4.18 -20.59 -9.99
CA PHE A 432 4.83 -21.14 -8.80
C PHE A 432 3.87 -22.06 -8.06
N GLN A 433 4.35 -23.22 -7.63
CA GLN A 433 3.56 -24.20 -6.92
C GLN A 433 4.23 -24.59 -5.60
N ASP A 434 3.43 -24.63 -4.53
CA ASP A 434 3.86 -25.07 -3.21
C ASP A 434 2.82 -26.08 -2.71
N GLY A 435 3.13 -27.38 -2.85
CA GLY A 435 2.16 -28.46 -2.65
C GLY A 435 1.00 -28.39 -3.65
N SER A 436 -0.24 -28.33 -3.15
CA SER A 436 -1.46 -28.24 -3.97
C SER A 436 -1.82 -26.81 -4.41
N VAL A 437 -1.05 -25.80 -4.01
CA VAL A 437 -1.36 -24.38 -4.26
C VAL A 437 -0.52 -23.85 -5.41
N SER A 438 -1.16 -23.24 -6.40
CA SER A 438 -0.52 -22.54 -7.52
C SER A 438 -0.72 -21.02 -7.41
N LEU A 439 0.35 -20.25 -7.60
CA LEU A 439 0.35 -18.78 -7.66
C LEU A 439 0.60 -18.32 -9.10
N PHE A 440 -0.16 -17.32 -9.55
CA PHE A 440 -0.06 -16.68 -10.87
C PHE A 440 -0.51 -15.20 -10.82
N GLY A 441 0.03 -14.30 -11.64
CA GLY A 441 -0.36 -12.87 -11.67
C GLY A 441 -1.18 -12.45 -12.90
N LYS A 442 -1.63 -11.18 -12.96
CA LYS A 442 -2.49 -10.59 -14.01
C LYS A 442 -1.88 -9.34 -14.64
N LEU A 443 -2.06 -9.16 -15.95
CA LEU A 443 -1.69 -7.96 -16.71
C LEU A 443 -2.71 -6.82 -16.61
N SER A 444 -2.23 -5.63 -16.31
CA SER A 444 -2.77 -4.35 -16.80
C SER A 444 -1.68 -3.71 -17.69
N THR A 445 -2.05 -3.04 -18.79
CA THR A 445 -1.20 -2.18 -19.68
C THR A 445 -1.08 -2.55 -21.18
N VAL A 446 -1.81 -3.51 -21.76
CA VAL A 446 -1.73 -3.71 -23.25
C VAL A 446 -2.71 -2.85 -24.07
N THR A 447 -3.73 -2.21 -23.50
CA THR A 447 -4.67 -1.40 -24.31
C THR A 447 -4.14 0.02 -24.65
N PHE A 448 -3.04 0.48 -24.06
CA PHE A 448 -2.59 1.88 -24.24
C PHE A 448 -1.68 2.13 -25.46
N PHE A 449 -1.09 1.09 -26.06
CA PHE A 449 -0.15 1.27 -27.17
C PHE A 449 -0.67 0.88 -28.56
N PHE A 450 -1.88 0.33 -28.67
CA PHE A 450 -2.53 0.12 -29.98
C PHE A 450 -3.29 1.36 -30.51
N LEU A 451 -3.41 2.44 -29.72
CA LEU A 451 -4.14 3.65 -30.12
C LEU A 451 -3.25 4.89 -30.33
N ASN A 452 -1.92 4.78 -30.18
CA ASN A 452 -1.00 5.93 -30.30
C ASN A 452 0.24 5.67 -31.18
N LEU A 453 0.12 4.83 -32.22
CA LEU A 453 1.00 4.92 -33.39
C LEU A 453 0.26 5.70 -34.47
N PRO A 454 0.57 6.99 -34.70
CA PRO A 454 0.01 7.73 -35.83
C PRO A 454 0.76 7.36 -37.10
N TRP A 455 0.57 6.16 -37.66
CA TRP A 455 0.99 5.81 -39.03
C TRP A 455 0.15 4.65 -39.59
N LEU A 456 -1.14 4.93 -39.85
CA LEU A 456 -1.95 4.31 -40.91
C LEU A 456 -3.27 5.09 -41.14
N CYS A 457 -3.18 6.43 -41.11
CA CYS A 457 -4.15 7.28 -41.81
C CYS A 457 -3.46 7.81 -43.06
N PHE A 458 -3.43 7.00 -44.13
CA PHE A 458 -3.44 7.58 -45.48
C PHE A 458 -4.90 7.86 -45.80
N THR A 459 -5.29 9.13 -45.67
CA THR A 459 -6.44 9.67 -46.38
C THR A 459 -6.06 9.82 -47.84
N GLU A 460 -6.51 8.89 -48.68
CA GLU A 460 -6.79 9.11 -50.11
C GLU A 460 -7.65 7.94 -50.59
N HIS A 461 -8.92 7.98 -50.22
CA HIS A 461 -9.94 7.08 -50.73
C HIS A 461 -10.50 7.68 -52.02
N GLU A 462 -9.71 7.78 -53.10
CA GLU A 462 -10.25 8.04 -54.45
C GLU A 462 -9.38 7.64 -55.66
N CYS A 463 -8.32 6.82 -55.52
CA CYS A 463 -7.52 6.42 -56.71
C CYS A 463 -7.05 4.95 -56.78
N LEU A 464 -7.56 4.02 -55.97
CA LEU A 464 -7.07 2.62 -55.93
C LEU A 464 -8.11 1.54 -56.24
N LEU A 465 -9.19 1.89 -56.95
CA LEU A 465 -10.16 0.91 -57.47
C LEU A 465 -9.91 0.46 -58.92
N ASN A 466 -8.85 0.95 -59.60
CA ASN A 466 -8.57 0.61 -61.01
C ASN A 466 -7.27 -0.18 -61.25
N SER A 467 -6.70 -0.87 -60.25
CA SER A 467 -5.44 -1.61 -60.50
C SER A 467 -5.25 -2.91 -59.70
N ILE A 468 -6.34 -3.51 -59.19
CA ILE A 468 -6.29 -4.85 -58.58
C ILE A 468 -6.75 -5.86 -59.63
N GLU A 469 -5.88 -6.21 -60.58
CA GLU A 469 -6.08 -7.39 -61.42
C GLU A 469 -4.84 -8.26 -61.63
N GLN A 470 -3.67 -7.89 -61.09
CA GLN A 470 -2.46 -8.69 -61.26
C GLN A 470 -1.54 -8.54 -60.05
N PHE A 471 -1.70 -9.33 -58.99
CA PHE A 471 -0.57 -9.75 -58.14
C PHE A 471 -0.98 -10.95 -57.28
N ASP A 472 -0.12 -11.97 -57.31
CA ASP A 472 -0.29 -13.33 -56.80
C ASP A 472 -0.50 -13.40 -55.28
N HIS A 473 -1.44 -14.24 -54.84
CA HIS A 473 -2.12 -14.15 -53.54
C HIS A 473 -1.38 -14.86 -52.38
N ASP A 474 -0.34 -15.66 -52.65
CA ASP A 474 0.22 -16.58 -51.64
C ASP A 474 1.50 -16.11 -50.93
N PHE A 475 2.26 -15.15 -51.49
CA PHE A 475 3.56 -14.77 -50.91
C PHE A 475 3.47 -13.67 -49.81
N SER A 476 2.40 -12.87 -49.82
CA SER A 476 2.20 -11.72 -48.92
C SER A 476 1.68 -12.12 -47.53
N LEU A 477 0.75 -13.10 -47.46
CA LEU A 477 0.15 -13.50 -46.19
C LEU A 477 1.17 -14.14 -45.24
N ASN A 478 2.08 -14.98 -45.74
CA ASN A 478 3.06 -15.67 -44.89
C ASN A 478 4.09 -14.72 -44.24
N CYS A 479 4.45 -13.63 -44.92
CA CYS A 479 5.42 -12.67 -44.39
C CYS A 479 4.76 -11.73 -43.36
N ALA A 480 3.56 -11.22 -43.64
CA ALA A 480 2.78 -10.40 -42.71
C ALA A 480 2.35 -11.20 -41.46
N PHE A 481 2.01 -12.49 -41.61
CA PHE A 481 1.62 -13.34 -40.48
C PHE A 481 2.81 -13.73 -39.60
N ARG A 482 3.99 -13.98 -40.18
CA ARG A 482 5.24 -14.20 -39.41
C ARG A 482 5.69 -12.93 -38.67
N GLN A 483 5.55 -11.76 -39.28
CA GLN A 483 5.91 -10.49 -38.64
C GLN A 483 4.90 -10.12 -37.54
N PHE A 484 3.62 -10.46 -37.72
CA PHE A 484 2.58 -10.33 -36.70
C PHE A 484 2.80 -11.29 -35.52
N LEU A 485 3.14 -12.55 -35.78
CA LEU A 485 3.46 -13.53 -34.72
C LEU A 485 4.74 -13.17 -33.96
N TYR A 486 5.78 -12.66 -34.64
CA TYR A 486 7.02 -12.24 -34.02
C TYR A 486 6.86 -10.93 -33.22
N ILE A 487 6.03 -9.99 -33.70
CA ILE A 487 5.67 -8.79 -32.94
C ILE A 487 4.85 -9.18 -31.71
N VAL A 488 3.95 -10.16 -31.80
CA VAL A 488 3.20 -10.68 -30.65
C VAL A 488 4.11 -11.42 -29.67
N GLU A 489 5.09 -12.21 -30.12
CA GLU A 489 6.08 -12.87 -29.25
C GLU A 489 6.99 -11.88 -28.53
N VAL A 490 7.48 -10.84 -29.22
CA VAL A 490 8.33 -9.79 -28.63
C VAL A 490 7.52 -8.85 -27.72
N PHE A 491 6.24 -8.58 -28.02
CA PHE A 491 5.36 -7.84 -27.12
C PHE A 491 5.01 -8.63 -25.85
N PHE A 492 4.97 -9.96 -25.93
CA PHE A 492 4.71 -10.83 -24.78
C PHE A 492 5.90 -10.96 -23.82
N ILE A 493 7.13 -10.71 -24.30
CA ILE A 493 8.32 -10.59 -23.44
C ILE A 493 8.28 -9.30 -22.59
N CYS A 494 7.55 -8.28 -23.03
CA CYS A 494 7.57 -6.93 -22.47
C CYS A 494 6.68 -6.69 -21.23
N VAL A 495 6.02 -7.70 -20.66
CA VAL A 495 5.02 -7.47 -19.58
C VAL A 495 5.08 -8.49 -18.41
N LEU A 496 6.25 -9.06 -18.11
CA LEU A 496 6.36 -10.25 -17.25
C LEU A 496 6.66 -10.02 -15.74
N MET A 497 6.47 -8.83 -15.18
CA MET A 497 7.27 -8.46 -13.99
C MET A 497 6.59 -8.32 -12.60
N PRO A 498 5.29 -7.99 -12.42
CA PRO A 498 4.72 -7.87 -11.07
C PRO A 498 4.77 -9.19 -10.26
N GLU A 499 4.66 -10.33 -10.95
CA GLU A 499 4.31 -11.63 -10.39
C GLU A 499 5.48 -12.29 -9.63
N SER A 500 6.69 -12.20 -10.19
CA SER A 500 7.91 -12.74 -9.59
C SER A 500 8.24 -12.11 -8.23
N ARG A 501 7.90 -10.83 -8.04
CA ARG A 501 8.17 -10.10 -6.78
C ARG A 501 7.23 -10.57 -5.67
N THR A 502 5.96 -10.83 -6.02
CA THR A 502 4.98 -11.42 -5.10
C THR A 502 5.39 -12.83 -4.67
N ILE A 503 5.85 -13.66 -5.60
CA ILE A 503 6.38 -15.00 -5.28
C ILE A 503 7.60 -14.89 -4.36
N CYS A 504 8.54 -13.99 -4.64
CA CYS A 504 9.70 -13.77 -3.78
C CYS A 504 9.28 -13.32 -2.37
N ARG A 505 8.30 -12.42 -2.24
CA ARG A 505 7.77 -12.01 -0.93
C ARG A 505 7.13 -13.18 -0.18
N TYR A 506 6.29 -13.96 -0.85
CA TYR A 506 5.72 -15.19 -0.28
C TYR A 506 6.81 -16.12 0.28
N VAL A 507 7.83 -16.39 -0.53
CA VAL A 507 8.98 -17.22 -0.14
C VAL A 507 9.69 -16.63 1.08
N MET A 508 9.95 -15.33 1.08
CA MET A 508 10.66 -14.67 2.16
C MET A 508 9.88 -14.61 3.49
N GLU A 509 8.56 -14.44 3.41
CA GLU A 509 7.66 -14.44 4.57
C GLU A 509 7.41 -15.84 5.11
N LYS A 510 7.28 -16.84 4.23
CA LYS A 510 7.10 -18.24 4.63
C LYS A 510 8.35 -18.82 5.30
N TYR A 511 9.54 -18.38 4.88
CA TYR A 511 10.82 -18.88 5.38
C TYR A 511 11.72 -17.75 5.93
N PRO A 512 11.31 -17.05 6.99
CA PRO A 512 12.03 -15.88 7.50
C PRO A 512 13.40 -16.24 8.09
N GLY A 513 13.52 -17.44 8.69
CA GLY A 513 14.75 -17.91 9.35
C GLY A 513 15.74 -18.68 8.47
N ARG A 514 15.42 -18.93 7.19
CA ARG A 514 16.21 -19.78 6.29
C ARG A 514 17.08 -18.94 5.34
N GLY A 515 18.29 -19.43 5.04
CA GLY A 515 19.27 -18.74 4.21
C GLY A 515 19.54 -17.31 4.68
N ASN A 516 19.52 -16.36 3.73
CA ASN A 516 19.67 -14.95 3.99
C ASN A 516 18.47 -14.40 4.82
N LYS A 517 18.71 -14.20 6.12
CA LYS A 517 17.71 -13.73 7.10
C LYS A 517 17.34 -12.25 6.93
N VAL A 518 18.25 -11.44 6.39
CA VAL A 518 18.04 -9.99 6.20
C VAL A 518 17.43 -9.66 4.83
N LEU A 519 17.26 -10.66 3.96
CA LEU A 519 16.73 -10.48 2.61
C LEU A 519 15.39 -9.73 2.58
N ASN A 520 14.54 -9.96 3.58
CA ASN A 520 13.24 -9.30 3.73
C ASN A 520 13.22 -8.20 4.80
N GLY A 521 14.39 -7.69 5.22
CA GLY A 521 14.52 -6.71 6.30
C GLY A 521 14.27 -7.29 7.69
N ARG A 522 14.95 -6.72 8.71
CA ARG A 522 14.86 -7.16 10.11
C ARG A 522 13.68 -6.55 10.86
N ASN A 523 13.21 -5.40 10.38
CA ASN A 523 12.13 -4.63 10.97
C ASN A 523 11.31 -3.97 9.87
N GLU A 524 10.18 -3.39 10.25
CA GLU A 524 9.24 -2.78 9.31
C GLU A 524 9.80 -1.55 8.59
N PHE A 525 10.76 -0.85 9.19
CA PHE A 525 11.45 0.26 8.52
C PHE A 525 12.34 -0.25 7.38
N GLU A 526 13.15 -1.28 7.62
CA GLU A 526 13.98 -1.91 6.60
C GLU A 526 13.13 -2.53 5.48
N LYS A 527 12.04 -3.23 5.81
CA LYS A 527 11.07 -3.75 4.82
C LYS A 527 10.49 -2.66 3.93
N SER A 528 10.13 -1.52 4.51
CA SER A 528 9.60 -0.38 3.77
C SER A 528 10.66 0.20 2.82
N LEU A 529 11.89 0.36 3.31
CA LEU A 529 13.02 0.82 2.50
C LEU A 529 13.33 -0.15 1.35
N ILE A 530 13.28 -1.46 1.60
CA ILE A 530 13.42 -2.50 0.58
C ILE A 530 12.34 -2.35 -0.48
N ASN A 531 11.08 -2.28 -0.08
CA ASN A 531 9.95 -2.16 -1.01
C ASN A 531 10.03 -0.88 -1.85
N GLN A 532 10.49 0.23 -1.28
CA GLN A 532 10.70 1.47 -2.02
C GLN A 532 11.66 1.27 -3.20
N TRP A 533 12.80 0.60 -3.00
CA TRP A 533 13.75 0.34 -4.07
C TRP A 533 13.24 -0.69 -5.08
N VAL A 534 12.47 -1.68 -4.63
CA VAL A 534 11.78 -2.63 -5.51
C VAL A 534 10.77 -1.91 -6.42
N GLU A 535 10.06 -0.90 -5.91
CA GLU A 535 9.13 -0.07 -6.70
C GLU A 535 9.88 0.86 -7.66
N VAL A 536 11.00 1.47 -7.25
CA VAL A 536 11.86 2.25 -8.14
C VAL A 536 12.32 1.40 -9.33
N GLU A 537 12.72 0.16 -9.10
CA GLU A 537 13.04 -0.79 -10.17
C GLU A 537 11.83 -1.03 -11.08
N ALA A 538 10.69 -1.38 -10.48
CA ALA A 538 9.49 -1.80 -11.21
C ALA A 538 8.86 -0.68 -12.04
N GLU A 539 8.85 0.56 -11.52
CA GLU A 539 8.17 1.70 -12.14
C GLU A 539 9.10 2.59 -12.98
N LYS A 540 10.40 2.61 -12.69
CA LYS A 540 11.34 3.51 -13.36
C LYS A 540 12.30 2.75 -14.28
N LEU A 541 13.11 1.85 -13.72
CA LEU A 541 14.21 1.24 -14.47
C LEU A 541 13.74 0.12 -15.41
N ASN A 542 12.86 -0.76 -14.94
CA ASN A 542 12.38 -1.92 -15.68
C ASN A 542 11.56 -1.55 -16.94
N PRO A 543 10.64 -0.57 -16.93
CA PRO A 543 9.92 -0.19 -18.14
C PRO A 543 10.85 0.35 -19.22
N LEU A 544 11.86 1.14 -18.84
CA LEU A 544 12.83 1.72 -19.77
C LEU A 544 13.74 0.65 -20.39
N THR A 545 14.25 -0.26 -19.58
CA THR A 545 15.09 -1.39 -20.07
C THR A 545 14.29 -2.37 -20.94
N THR A 546 13.02 -2.59 -20.62
CA THR A 546 12.10 -3.37 -21.45
C THR A 546 11.86 -2.70 -22.80
N GLN A 547 11.59 -1.39 -22.80
CA GLN A 547 11.43 -0.61 -24.02
C GLN A 547 12.71 -0.67 -24.87
N LEU A 548 13.88 -0.54 -24.23
CA LEU A 548 15.17 -0.65 -24.89
C LEU A 548 15.38 -2.02 -25.56
N SER A 549 15.11 -3.10 -24.84
CA SER A 549 15.18 -4.48 -25.37
C SER A 549 14.26 -4.67 -26.58
N GLY A 550 13.02 -4.21 -26.49
CA GLY A 550 12.06 -4.28 -27.59
C GLY A 550 12.51 -3.52 -28.83
N LEU A 551 13.08 -2.32 -28.67
CA LEU A 551 13.64 -1.53 -29.77
C LEU A 551 14.87 -2.21 -30.40
N GLN A 552 15.72 -2.84 -29.60
CA GLN A 552 16.91 -3.56 -30.09
C GLN A 552 16.54 -4.81 -30.89
N GLN A 553 15.48 -5.52 -30.49
CA GLN A 553 15.00 -6.72 -31.17
C GLN A 553 14.29 -6.44 -32.50
N ARG A 554 13.86 -5.19 -32.76
CA ARG A 554 13.26 -4.76 -34.03
C ARG A 554 14.28 -4.63 -35.17
N ARG A 555 15.59 -4.60 -34.86
CA ARG A 555 16.62 -4.55 -35.90
C ARG A 555 16.55 -5.83 -36.76
N PRO A 556 16.48 -5.71 -38.10
CA PRO A 556 16.48 -6.89 -38.96
C PRO A 556 17.80 -7.66 -38.76
N LYS A 557 17.68 -8.95 -38.42
CA LYS A 557 18.80 -9.88 -38.55
C LYS A 557 19.08 -10.00 -40.04
N ASN A 558 20.18 -9.43 -40.53
CA ASN A 558 20.59 -9.60 -41.92
C ASN A 558 20.72 -11.10 -42.22
N GLN A 559 19.81 -11.65 -43.01
CA GLN A 559 20.02 -12.95 -43.63
C GLN A 559 21.04 -12.76 -44.76
N PRO A 560 22.13 -13.53 -44.80
CA PRO A 560 23.07 -13.45 -45.91
C PRO A 560 22.36 -13.90 -47.20
N GLY A 561 22.31 -13.04 -48.22
CA GLY A 561 22.05 -13.48 -49.60
C GLY A 561 20.88 -12.86 -50.36
N THR A 562 20.06 -11.96 -49.80
CA THR A 562 18.97 -11.31 -50.56
C THR A 562 19.00 -9.79 -50.46
N SER A 563 19.28 -9.12 -51.59
CA SER A 563 19.24 -7.65 -51.69
C SER A 563 17.79 -7.16 -51.83
N PRO A 564 17.26 -6.34 -50.90
CA PRO A 564 15.89 -5.81 -51.01
C PRO A 564 15.79 -4.69 -52.06
N PRO A 565 14.59 -4.44 -52.65
CA PRO A 565 14.37 -3.34 -53.60
C PRO A 565 14.65 -1.94 -53.00
N THR A 566 15.10 -0.99 -53.81
CA THR A 566 15.56 0.36 -53.41
C THR A 566 14.55 1.19 -52.59
N LYS A 567 13.24 1.03 -52.82
CA LYS A 567 12.18 1.70 -52.04
C LYS A 567 11.96 1.07 -50.64
N VAL A 568 12.20 -0.24 -50.51
CA VAL A 568 12.20 -0.94 -49.21
C VAL A 568 13.40 -0.52 -48.38
N LEU A 569 14.55 -0.31 -49.02
CA LEU A 569 15.78 0.21 -48.38
C LEU A 569 15.63 1.65 -47.84
N GLN A 570 14.91 2.54 -48.54
CA GLN A 570 14.66 3.89 -48.03
C GLN A 570 13.70 3.91 -46.83
N ARG A 571 12.63 3.10 -46.88
CA ARG A 571 11.66 2.97 -45.78
C ARG A 571 12.26 2.24 -44.57
N SER A 572 13.15 1.26 -44.77
CA SER A 572 13.91 0.63 -43.69
C SER A 572 14.87 1.62 -43.04
N ARG A 573 15.59 2.43 -43.83
CA ARG A 573 16.52 3.45 -43.30
C ARG A 573 15.82 4.55 -42.49
N SER A 574 14.60 4.96 -42.86
CA SER A 574 13.84 5.93 -42.07
C SER A 574 13.33 5.34 -40.75
N LEU A 575 12.87 4.09 -40.76
CA LEU A 575 12.46 3.36 -39.55
C LEU A 575 13.66 3.09 -38.64
N GLU A 576 14.80 2.72 -39.20
CA GLU A 576 16.06 2.56 -38.47
C GLU A 576 16.50 3.87 -37.80
N ARG A 577 16.40 5.02 -38.49
CA ARG A 577 16.70 6.33 -37.87
C ARG A 577 15.76 6.65 -36.70
N GLN A 578 14.47 6.40 -36.85
CA GLN A 578 13.49 6.60 -35.77
C GLN A 578 13.76 5.68 -34.58
N ASP A 579 14.10 4.41 -34.81
CA ASP A 579 14.46 3.47 -33.75
C ASP A 579 15.76 3.89 -33.05
N GLN A 580 16.76 4.41 -33.76
CA GLN A 580 17.98 4.94 -33.13
C GLN A 580 17.69 6.16 -32.25
N GLU A 581 16.83 7.07 -32.71
CA GLU A 581 16.45 8.24 -31.93
C GLU A 581 15.70 7.83 -30.66
N MET A 582 14.75 6.89 -30.76
CA MET A 582 14.06 6.32 -29.59
C MET A 582 15.02 5.60 -28.64
N ILE A 583 15.98 4.83 -29.16
CA ILE A 583 17.02 4.18 -28.35
C ILE A 583 17.83 5.24 -27.60
N SER A 584 18.23 6.33 -28.25
CA SER A 584 18.97 7.43 -27.62
C SER A 584 18.16 8.08 -26.49
N GLN A 585 16.89 8.40 -26.74
CA GLN A 585 16.00 9.01 -25.74
C GLN A 585 15.76 8.08 -24.53
N VAL A 586 15.58 6.78 -24.77
CA VAL A 586 15.40 5.79 -23.69
C VAL A 586 16.70 5.63 -22.90
N THR A 587 17.85 5.60 -23.58
CA THR A 587 19.18 5.51 -22.96
C THR A 587 19.43 6.71 -22.03
N GLU A 588 19.09 7.92 -22.46
CA GLU A 588 19.19 9.14 -21.64
C GLU A 588 18.29 9.09 -20.39
N LYS A 589 17.07 8.55 -20.52
CA LYS A 589 16.18 8.35 -19.36
C LYS A 589 16.76 7.33 -18.38
N ILE A 590 17.34 6.24 -18.86
CA ILE A 590 18.00 5.23 -18.01
C ILE A 590 19.20 5.87 -17.30
N ASP A 591 19.98 6.70 -18.00
CA ASP A 591 21.10 7.45 -17.44
C ASP A 591 20.67 8.33 -16.26
N GLY A 592 19.59 9.10 -16.45
CA GLY A 592 19.00 9.93 -15.40
C GLY A 592 18.53 9.13 -14.18
N VAL A 593 17.93 7.95 -14.39
CA VAL A 593 17.55 7.05 -13.30
C VAL A 593 18.78 6.54 -12.55
N LEU A 594 19.83 6.10 -13.26
CA LEU A 594 21.05 5.56 -12.65
C LEU A 594 21.86 6.61 -11.88
N ASN A 595 21.71 7.91 -12.17
CA ASN A 595 22.28 8.97 -11.34
C ASN A 595 21.71 8.97 -9.91
N VAL A 596 20.42 8.64 -9.74
CA VAL A 596 19.82 8.47 -8.41
C VAL A 596 20.45 7.29 -7.66
N TYR A 597 20.79 6.22 -8.38
CA TYR A 597 21.43 5.03 -7.82
C TYR A 597 22.85 5.34 -7.38
N GLU A 598 23.61 6.10 -8.20
CA GLU A 598 24.97 6.52 -7.88
C GLU A 598 25.02 7.32 -6.58
N GLU A 599 24.13 8.31 -6.41
CA GLU A 599 24.04 9.08 -5.16
C GLU A 599 23.60 8.23 -3.96
N ARG A 600 22.65 7.30 -4.17
CA ARG A 600 22.24 6.39 -3.09
C ARG A 600 23.39 5.49 -2.64
N LEU A 601 24.09 4.88 -3.60
CA LEU A 601 25.15 3.88 -3.36
C LEU A 601 26.46 4.52 -2.89
N LYS A 602 26.60 5.84 -3.04
CA LYS A 602 27.65 6.61 -2.36
C LYS A 602 27.49 6.57 -0.84
N MET A 603 26.25 6.52 -0.33
CA MET A 603 25.97 6.53 1.10
C MET A 603 26.06 5.14 1.76
N SER A 604 25.92 4.06 0.99
CA SER A 604 25.81 2.70 1.53
C SER A 604 26.16 1.66 0.45
N PRO A 605 26.72 0.49 0.81
CA PRO A 605 27.11 -0.53 -0.17
C PRO A 605 25.95 -1.13 -0.98
N TYR A 606 24.73 -1.14 -0.42
CA TYR A 606 23.54 -1.69 -1.06
C TYR A 606 22.37 -0.68 -1.07
N LEU A 607 21.34 -0.97 -1.86
CA LEU A 607 20.23 -0.03 -2.10
C LEU A 607 19.42 0.25 -0.84
N ALA A 608 19.18 -0.78 -0.02
CA ALA A 608 18.34 -0.67 1.18
C ALA A 608 19.14 -0.74 2.50
N GLY A 609 20.41 -0.34 2.48
CA GLY A 609 21.26 -0.29 3.68
C GLY A 609 22.58 -1.00 3.46
N ASP A 610 23.21 -1.42 4.55
CA ASP A 610 24.58 -1.94 4.49
C ASP A 610 24.67 -3.44 4.17
N GLU A 611 23.52 -4.10 3.99
CA GLU A 611 23.42 -5.54 3.70
C GLU A 611 22.67 -5.80 2.40
N PHE A 612 22.94 -6.95 1.78
CA PHE A 612 22.26 -7.40 0.57
C PHE A 612 20.82 -7.82 0.88
N THR A 613 19.86 -7.14 0.25
CA THR A 613 18.43 -7.34 0.50
C THR A 613 17.65 -7.68 -0.78
N PHE A 614 16.35 -7.90 -0.66
CA PHE A 614 15.47 -8.11 -1.81
C PHE A 614 15.44 -6.89 -2.76
N ALA A 615 15.76 -5.69 -2.26
CA ALA A 615 15.93 -4.52 -3.13
C ALA A 615 17.05 -4.78 -4.14
N ASP A 616 18.19 -5.29 -3.71
CA ASP A 616 19.32 -5.57 -4.58
C ASP A 616 19.03 -6.77 -5.50
N LEU A 617 18.44 -7.83 -4.93
CA LEU A 617 18.07 -9.04 -5.66
C LEU A 617 17.09 -8.75 -6.81
N SER A 618 16.10 -7.87 -6.59
CA SER A 618 15.09 -7.59 -7.60
C SER A 618 15.67 -6.93 -8.86
N HIS A 619 16.81 -6.23 -8.73
CA HIS A 619 17.48 -5.53 -9.82
C HIS A 619 18.44 -6.41 -10.63
N LEU A 620 18.83 -7.61 -10.13
CA LEU A 620 19.81 -8.48 -10.79
C LEU A 620 19.51 -8.73 -12.28
N PRO A 621 18.28 -9.14 -12.69
CA PRO A 621 18.02 -9.41 -14.10
C PRO A 621 18.12 -8.15 -14.98
N THR A 622 17.62 -7.02 -14.48
CA THR A 622 17.57 -5.74 -15.19
C THR A 622 18.97 -5.14 -15.35
N ALA A 623 19.80 -5.24 -14.31
CA ALA A 623 21.19 -4.79 -14.35
C ALA A 623 22.06 -5.68 -15.23
N GLN A 624 21.87 -7.02 -15.20
CA GLN A 624 22.55 -7.95 -16.10
C GLN A 624 22.29 -7.60 -17.57
N PHE A 625 21.03 -7.37 -17.93
CA PHE A 625 20.66 -6.96 -19.29
C PHE A 625 21.40 -5.71 -19.76
N LEU A 626 21.52 -4.69 -18.90
CA LEU A 626 22.23 -3.45 -19.23
C LEU A 626 23.74 -3.65 -19.38
N VAL A 627 24.35 -4.51 -18.57
CA VAL A 627 25.78 -4.83 -18.67
C VAL A 627 26.09 -5.63 -19.94
N ASP A 628 25.18 -6.52 -20.34
CA ASP A 628 25.32 -7.34 -21.55
C ASP A 628 24.94 -6.59 -22.84
N ALA A 629 24.44 -5.35 -22.72
CA ALA A 629 24.04 -4.51 -23.84
C ALA A 629 25.25 -3.98 -24.64
N PRO A 630 25.04 -3.42 -25.85
CA PRO A 630 26.11 -2.77 -26.61
C PRO A 630 26.90 -1.73 -25.80
N SER A 631 28.18 -1.53 -26.15
CA SER A 631 29.18 -0.76 -25.38
C SER A 631 28.65 0.55 -24.77
N ASP A 632 27.90 1.36 -25.52
CA ASP A 632 27.42 2.66 -25.03
C ASP A 632 26.36 2.56 -23.93
N GLN A 633 25.58 1.48 -23.91
CA GLN A 633 24.58 1.22 -22.87
C GLN A 633 25.21 0.47 -21.69
N ALA A 634 26.16 -0.43 -21.94
CA ALA A 634 26.94 -1.06 -20.88
C ALA A 634 27.72 -0.01 -20.06
N LYS A 635 28.19 1.07 -20.69
CA LYS A 635 28.80 2.22 -20.00
C LYS A 635 27.89 2.85 -18.95
N LEU A 636 26.56 2.78 -19.10
CA LEU A 636 25.65 3.31 -18.10
C LEU A 636 25.86 2.68 -16.72
N ILE A 637 26.28 1.41 -16.66
CA ILE A 637 26.64 0.75 -15.40
C ILE A 637 28.16 0.80 -15.18
N THR A 638 28.96 0.47 -16.19
CA THR A 638 30.42 0.27 -16.03
C THR A 638 31.22 1.56 -15.80
N SER A 639 30.73 2.72 -16.23
CA SER A 639 31.44 4.01 -16.05
C SER A 639 31.16 4.67 -14.70
N ARG A 640 30.18 4.17 -13.94
CA ARG A 640 29.74 4.74 -12.66
C ARG A 640 30.41 4.02 -11.51
N LYS A 641 31.14 4.75 -10.67
CA LYS A 641 31.97 4.14 -9.62
C LYS A 641 31.14 3.32 -8.62
N ASN A 642 30.09 3.89 -8.05
CA ASN A 642 29.33 3.25 -6.98
C ASN A 642 28.35 2.21 -7.52
N VAL A 643 27.69 2.50 -8.66
CA VAL A 643 26.82 1.54 -9.36
C VAL A 643 27.62 0.33 -9.86
N TRP A 644 28.81 0.52 -10.45
CA TRP A 644 29.66 -0.60 -10.87
C TRP A 644 30.11 -1.45 -9.69
N ARG A 645 30.53 -0.83 -8.59
CA ARG A 645 30.89 -1.53 -7.35
C ARG A 645 29.73 -2.37 -6.83
N TRP A 646 28.53 -1.78 -6.75
CA TRP A 646 27.32 -2.47 -6.32
C TRP A 646 26.97 -3.64 -7.24
N TRP A 647 26.99 -3.42 -8.56
CA TRP A 647 26.76 -4.47 -9.55
C TRP A 647 27.75 -5.64 -9.39
N ALA A 648 29.05 -5.36 -9.27
CA ALA A 648 30.06 -6.38 -9.06
C ALA A 648 29.83 -7.19 -7.77
N ALA A 649 29.36 -6.53 -6.71
CA ALA A 649 29.02 -7.20 -5.44
C ALA A 649 27.79 -8.12 -5.57
N ILE A 650 26.72 -7.68 -6.24
CA ILE A 650 25.49 -8.48 -6.33
C ILE A 650 25.58 -9.59 -7.38
N SER A 651 26.29 -9.36 -8.49
CA SER A 651 26.46 -10.35 -9.57
C SER A 651 27.43 -11.48 -9.23
N SER A 652 28.34 -11.26 -8.27
CA SER A 652 29.30 -12.27 -7.80
C SER A 652 28.71 -13.26 -6.78
N ARG A 653 27.46 -13.04 -6.34
CA ARG A 653 26.78 -13.92 -5.38
C ARG A 653 26.53 -15.31 -5.97
N ASP A 654 26.75 -16.33 -5.16
CA ASP A 654 26.60 -17.73 -5.57
C ASP A 654 25.17 -18.06 -6.03
N SER A 655 24.17 -17.40 -5.42
CA SER A 655 22.76 -17.50 -5.84
C SER A 655 22.56 -17.07 -7.29
N TRP A 656 23.19 -15.97 -7.71
CA TRP A 656 23.09 -15.47 -9.09
C TRP A 656 23.91 -16.31 -10.07
N LYS A 657 25.11 -16.75 -9.68
CA LYS A 657 25.93 -17.67 -10.49
C LYS A 657 25.18 -18.96 -10.83
N LYS A 658 24.51 -19.58 -9.85
CA LYS A 658 23.67 -20.77 -10.06
C LYS A 658 22.52 -20.52 -11.02
N VAL A 659 21.91 -19.32 -10.99
CA VAL A 659 20.89 -18.94 -11.98
C VAL A 659 21.51 -18.83 -13.38
N LEU A 660 22.68 -18.23 -13.52
CA LEU A 660 23.38 -18.12 -14.81
C LEU A 660 23.81 -19.49 -15.37
N GLU A 661 24.28 -20.40 -14.51
CA GLU A 661 24.59 -21.79 -14.89
C GLU A 661 23.36 -22.52 -15.41
N LEU A 662 22.21 -22.39 -14.74
CA LEU A 662 20.92 -22.89 -15.24
C LEU A 662 20.56 -22.24 -16.58
N GLN A 663 20.71 -20.93 -16.74
CA GLN A 663 20.44 -20.29 -18.03
C GLN A 663 21.30 -20.86 -19.16
N GLN A 664 22.58 -21.14 -18.90
CA GLN A 664 23.50 -21.71 -19.88
C GLN A 664 23.10 -23.15 -20.26
N SER A 665 22.75 -23.99 -19.28
CA SER A 665 22.33 -25.38 -19.55
C SER A 665 21.08 -25.46 -20.44
N PHE A 666 20.21 -24.45 -20.37
CA PHE A 666 19.01 -24.36 -21.21
C PHE A 666 19.21 -23.65 -22.56
N ARG A 667 20.32 -22.92 -22.75
CA ARG A 667 20.70 -22.33 -24.05
C ARG A 667 21.50 -23.28 -24.95
N GLY A 668 22.04 -24.37 -24.39
CA GLY A 668 22.88 -25.36 -25.08
C GLY A 668 22.13 -26.57 -25.67
N ASN A 669 20.79 -26.60 -25.62
CA ASN A 669 19.94 -27.67 -26.18
C ASN A 669 19.13 -27.19 -27.37
#